data_AF-A0A4Q1K748-F1
#
_entry.id   AF-A0A4Q1K748-F1
#
_cell.length_a   1.000
_cell.length_b   1.000
_cell.length_c   1.000
_cell.angle_alpha   90.00
_cell.angle_beta   90.00
_cell.angle_gamma   90.00
#
_symmetry.space_group_name_H-M   'P 1'
#
loop_
_entity.id
_entity.type
_entity.pdbx_description
1 polymer ?
#
loop_
_entity_poly.entity_id
_entity_poly.type
_entity_poly.pdbx_seq_one_letter_code
_entity_poly.pdbx_strand_id
1 'polypeptide(L)'
;MKQLLLFWVLWGGLTATAQNVVIPDAIFKNKLTSTLCADFNNDGIYDGDADTNDDGEIQVVEAQAVLRLKINNTSFPNATSIADLTGIEAFDNLREMQVGYNALSSFNFSLPNLELLKVNQNSIASLNLSGVPLLKDLDCSNNQMTALDLQPVGLLESLKADFNPLQNVNLEFVSNLSTLSLQSCQLTGLDLNQVPDLIYLKISDNAFVPNLNPLVNLKTLLAKGMGLTTINLSTNSNLLLVDLSENDFQQLVLPALPILNTLTLNNCNVLQSVNVDDLPALSYLEISNAPQLQFINAKNGRTFYQMLSLQSLSSLQYVCTDQATIAEFQQAVSIGGSNAQVNDYCTIQPGGNYNTITGVFRYDGDQNGCDSADSLASLVKINFQNTNENGTTFSAVGNGYTFYPTGTNAPIQLLPQLENPSYFSINPNVATLSFSQPNGQVSTQDFCISANGNFPDGEITIAPELRLRPGYTSTMRLLIRNKGNQILNGLFYLNYEWGKVTLLSSTVPPTNQTQGQWVWVYTDLQPFESRLVELEVYVNSPNQVPAVNVGDSLQFEVGMTPSADAQPQDNALVFTETAVATYEPNNIICLEGNQLPLSAVGSYLHYMVNFENTGSQSAQQVVVRLNINPAEYAVDSVQLLETSATSYTRQKDNIVEIFFPNLQVDTGGHGNVLMKVRSKDNLNNGDFVNGRADIFFDYSNPVDTGISQTVYQDLKVENPLESVTCTVSPNPIINSLTIVATQLIDKVEVFDVQGRLIQIHFDSLPTVQLDFSTYKVGTYFLKIYTAEGMVVKKVVKE
;
A
#
# COMPACT_ATOMS: atom_id res chain seq x y z
N MET A 1 -18.23 32.81 118.57
CA MET A 1 -19.31 31.81 118.49
C MET A 1 -19.37 31.28 117.06
N LYS A 2 -19.34 29.95 116.90
CA LYS A 2 -19.45 29.13 115.65
C LYS A 2 -18.21 29.14 114.74
N GLN A 3 -17.36 28.11 114.65
CA GLN A 3 -17.49 26.66 114.29
C GLN A 3 -18.01 26.38 112.87
N LEU A 4 -17.18 25.73 112.03
CA LEU A 4 -17.47 24.62 111.09
C LEU A 4 -16.18 24.32 110.27
N LEU A 5 -15.36 23.31 110.62
CA LEU A 5 -15.39 21.88 110.25
C LEU A 5 -15.11 21.57 108.77
N LEU A 6 -13.92 20.99 108.53
CA LEU A 6 -13.49 20.29 107.31
C LEU A 6 -14.49 19.19 106.93
N PHE A 7 -14.79 19.05 105.63
CA PHE A 7 -15.29 17.81 105.06
C PHE A 7 -14.55 17.50 103.75
N TRP A 8 -13.93 16.33 103.71
CA TRP A 8 -13.21 15.76 102.57
C TRP A 8 -14.15 15.46 101.41
N VAL A 9 -13.78 15.91 100.20
CA VAL A 9 -14.38 15.45 98.94
C VAL A 9 -13.72 14.12 98.57
N LEU A 10 -14.44 13.02 98.76
CA LEU A 10 -14.09 11.72 98.19
C LEU A 10 -14.43 11.78 96.68
N TRP A 11 -13.40 12.02 95.89
CA TRP A 11 -13.41 11.81 94.44
C TRP A 11 -13.39 10.29 94.20
N GLY A 12 -14.59 9.70 94.14
CA GLY A 12 -14.76 8.35 93.59
C GLY A 12 -14.63 8.42 92.09
N GLY A 13 -13.41 8.33 91.58
CA GLY A 13 -13.13 8.16 90.16
C GLY A 13 -13.76 6.86 89.68
N LEU A 14 -14.84 6.99 88.92
CA LEU A 14 -15.24 5.95 87.98
C LEU A 14 -14.18 5.98 86.87
N THR A 15 -13.13 5.17 87.02
CA THR A 15 -12.30 4.80 85.88
C THR A 15 -13.21 4.01 84.95
N ALA A 16 -13.74 4.68 83.93
CA ALA A 16 -14.26 4.00 82.76
C ALA A 16 -13.06 3.25 82.17
N THR A 17 -12.94 1.95 82.48
CA THR A 17 -12.01 1.08 81.76
C THR A 17 -12.43 1.16 80.30
N ALA A 18 -11.55 1.68 79.45
CA ALA A 18 -11.74 1.63 78.01
C ALA A 18 -12.00 0.17 77.62
N GLN A 19 -12.99 -0.05 76.76
CA GLN A 19 -13.35 -1.41 76.35
C GLN A 19 -12.28 -1.89 75.36
N ASN A 20 -11.54 -2.93 75.73
CA ASN A 20 -10.56 -3.56 74.84
C ASN A 20 -11.26 -4.34 73.73
N VAL A 21 -10.69 -4.27 72.53
CA VAL A 21 -11.08 -5.05 71.35
C VAL A 21 -10.52 -6.46 71.48
N VAL A 22 -11.34 -7.47 71.23
CA VAL A 22 -10.89 -8.88 71.28
C VAL A 22 -10.23 -9.24 69.96
N ILE A 23 -8.91 -9.46 69.99
CA ILE A 23 -8.09 -9.81 68.81
C ILE A 23 -7.39 -11.15 69.07
N PRO A 24 -7.99 -12.29 68.68
CA PRO A 24 -7.46 -13.63 68.98
C PRO A 24 -6.19 -14.01 68.21
N ASP A 25 -6.05 -13.51 66.97
CA ASP A 25 -4.87 -13.74 66.15
C ASP A 25 -3.70 -12.91 66.67
N ALA A 26 -2.71 -13.59 67.26
CA ALA A 26 -1.55 -12.93 67.86
C ALA A 26 -0.69 -12.19 66.84
N ILE A 27 -0.69 -12.62 65.58
CA ILE A 27 0.06 -11.95 64.50
C ILE A 27 -0.67 -10.67 64.11
N PHE A 28 -2.00 -10.73 63.98
CA PHE A 28 -2.81 -9.54 63.71
C PHE A 28 -2.68 -8.51 64.82
N LYS A 29 -2.83 -8.94 66.08
CA LYS A 29 -2.65 -8.06 67.25
C LYS A 29 -1.26 -7.43 67.26
N ASN A 30 -0.21 -8.22 67.06
CA ASN A 30 1.16 -7.71 67.05
C ASN A 30 1.38 -6.68 65.93
N LYS A 31 0.78 -6.87 64.74
CA LYS A 31 0.85 -5.83 63.69
C LYS A 31 0.19 -4.54 64.13
N LEU A 32 -0.97 -4.62 64.76
CA LEU A 32 -1.70 -3.45 65.24
C LEU A 32 -1.00 -2.72 66.39
N THR A 33 -0.15 -3.38 67.17
CA THR A 33 0.51 -2.77 68.36
C THR A 33 2.00 -2.53 68.18
N SER A 34 2.58 -2.78 66.99
CA SER A 34 4.04 -2.66 66.82
C SER A 34 4.51 -2.27 65.41
N THR A 35 3.59 -2.02 64.50
CA THR A 35 3.93 -1.64 63.12
C THR A 35 3.22 -0.36 62.69
N LEU A 36 3.92 0.50 61.95
CA LEU A 36 3.36 1.70 61.33
C LEU A 36 2.33 1.32 60.26
N CYS A 37 1.12 1.01 60.72
CA CYS A 37 0.05 0.44 59.93
C CYS A 37 -1.19 1.33 59.88
N ALA A 38 -1.33 2.30 60.78
CA ALA A 38 -2.50 3.17 60.91
C ALA A 38 -2.22 4.59 60.41
N ASP A 39 -3.15 5.11 59.61
CA ASP A 39 -3.26 6.53 59.24
C ASP A 39 -4.48 7.11 59.95
N PHE A 40 -4.29 8.18 60.73
CA PHE A 40 -5.32 8.82 61.54
C PHE A 40 -5.88 10.10 60.92
N ASN A 41 -5.21 10.65 59.90
CA ASN A 41 -5.49 11.99 59.36
C ASN A 41 -5.90 11.97 57.87
N ASN A 42 -5.84 10.79 57.23
CA ASN A 42 -6.21 10.52 55.85
C ASN A 42 -5.31 11.24 54.81
N ASP A 43 -4.05 11.55 55.15
CA ASP A 43 -3.04 12.09 54.24
C ASP A 43 -2.32 11.01 53.41
N GLY A 44 -2.55 9.73 53.72
CA GLY A 44 -1.95 8.58 53.04
C GLY A 44 -0.59 8.16 53.59
N ILE A 45 -0.13 8.76 54.67
CA ILE A 45 1.02 8.34 55.46
C ILE A 45 0.51 7.54 56.66
N TYR A 46 1.08 6.36 56.88
CA TYR A 46 0.76 5.54 58.05
C TYR A 46 1.63 6.03 59.23
N ASP A 47 1.03 6.89 60.05
CA ASP A 47 1.65 7.68 61.12
C ASP A 47 2.14 6.85 62.31
N GLY A 48 1.51 5.71 62.56
CA GLY A 48 1.67 4.95 63.80
C GLY A 48 1.19 3.51 63.71
N ASP A 49 1.39 2.76 64.79
CA ASP A 49 0.56 1.61 65.05
C ASP A 49 -0.81 2.05 65.60
N ALA A 50 -1.74 1.11 65.80
CA ALA A 50 -3.08 1.39 66.27
C ALA A 50 -3.17 1.48 67.81
N ASP A 51 -2.10 1.15 68.54
CA ASP A 51 -1.99 1.17 70.01
C ASP A 51 -1.49 2.53 70.48
N THR A 52 -2.34 3.54 70.37
CA THR A 52 -1.95 4.95 70.55
C THR A 52 -1.47 5.32 71.95
N ASN A 53 -1.73 4.46 72.94
CA ASN A 53 -1.32 4.66 74.33
C ASN A 53 -0.18 3.72 74.79
N ASP A 54 0.34 2.86 73.90
CA ASP A 54 1.42 1.90 74.11
C ASP A 54 1.17 0.91 75.28
N ASP A 55 -0.08 0.53 75.55
CA ASP A 55 -0.40 -0.39 76.66
C ASP A 55 -0.46 -1.88 76.27
N GLY A 56 -0.27 -2.19 74.98
CA GLY A 56 -0.24 -3.54 74.42
C GLY A 56 -1.62 -4.11 74.11
N GLU A 57 -2.69 -3.35 74.30
CA GLU A 57 -4.07 -3.70 74.00
C GLU A 57 -4.73 -2.66 73.10
N ILE A 58 -5.49 -3.10 72.09
CA ILE A 58 -6.26 -2.15 71.27
C ILE A 58 -7.58 -1.84 71.96
N GLN A 59 -7.86 -0.57 72.23
CA GLN A 59 -9.16 -0.13 72.73
C GLN A 59 -10.07 0.39 71.62
N VAL A 60 -11.39 0.35 71.84
CA VAL A 60 -12.39 0.80 70.86
C VAL A 60 -12.13 2.23 70.39
N VAL A 61 -11.70 3.12 71.28
CA VAL A 61 -11.40 4.52 70.92
C VAL A 61 -10.21 4.63 69.96
N GLU A 62 -9.22 3.75 70.09
CA GLU A 62 -8.03 3.73 69.25
C GLU A 62 -8.36 3.15 67.88
N ALA A 63 -9.08 2.02 67.86
CA ALA A 63 -9.60 1.42 66.64
C ALA A 63 -10.47 2.41 65.82
N GLN A 64 -11.33 3.18 66.50
CA GLN A 64 -12.18 4.18 65.86
C GLN A 64 -11.41 5.44 65.37
N ALA A 65 -10.18 5.67 65.85
CA ALA A 65 -9.36 6.77 65.36
C ALA A 65 -8.68 6.46 64.02
N VAL A 66 -8.49 5.17 63.69
CA VAL A 66 -7.82 4.74 62.46
C VAL A 66 -8.72 4.96 61.25
N LEU A 67 -8.22 5.69 60.25
CA LEU A 67 -8.92 5.98 58.99
C LEU A 67 -8.41 5.11 57.84
N ARG A 68 -7.14 4.72 57.83
CA ARG A 68 -6.58 3.74 56.89
C ARG A 68 -5.68 2.75 57.60
N LEU A 69 -5.74 1.49 57.18
CA LEU A 69 -4.99 0.41 57.80
C LEU A 69 -4.24 -0.40 56.75
N LYS A 70 -2.93 -0.52 56.91
CA LYS A 70 -2.06 -1.31 56.04
C LYS A 70 -1.26 -2.34 56.83
N ILE A 71 -1.67 -3.59 56.68
CA ILE A 71 -1.12 -4.76 57.37
C ILE A 71 -0.70 -5.86 56.37
N ASN A 72 -0.34 -5.46 55.15
CA ASN A 72 0.24 -6.36 54.15
C ASN A 72 1.54 -7.02 54.67
N ASN A 73 1.84 -8.23 54.21
CA ASN A 73 3.22 -8.74 54.23
C ASN A 73 3.93 -8.45 52.90
N THR A 74 5.24 -8.68 52.87
CA THR A 74 6.10 -8.47 51.69
C THR A 74 6.35 -9.75 50.90
N SER A 75 5.85 -10.90 51.35
CA SER A 75 6.09 -12.22 50.74
C SER A 75 4.89 -13.14 50.92
N PHE A 76 4.84 -14.22 50.12
CA PHE A 76 3.82 -15.28 50.22
C PHE A 76 3.57 -15.74 51.67
N PRO A 77 2.38 -16.30 51.96
CA PRO A 77 1.97 -16.65 53.30
C PRO A 77 3.01 -17.52 54.00
N ASN A 78 3.49 -17.05 55.14
CA ASN A 78 4.50 -17.67 55.99
C ASN A 78 4.06 -17.62 57.47
N ALA A 79 4.97 -17.91 58.41
CA ALA A 79 4.69 -17.92 59.84
C ALA A 79 4.24 -16.55 60.44
N THR A 80 4.34 -15.44 59.70
CA THR A 80 3.87 -14.09 60.10
C THR A 80 2.62 -13.67 59.33
N SER A 81 1.85 -14.62 58.80
CA SER A 81 0.61 -14.33 58.08
C SER A 81 -0.56 -14.24 59.03
N ILE A 82 -1.37 -13.20 58.86
CA ILE A 82 -2.66 -13.08 59.54
C ILE A 82 -3.60 -14.13 58.95
N ALA A 83 -4.24 -14.92 59.81
CA ALA A 83 -5.23 -15.92 59.41
C ALA A 83 -6.65 -15.51 59.83
N ASP A 84 -6.77 -14.69 60.87
CA ASP A 84 -8.05 -14.24 61.43
C ASP A 84 -7.99 -12.73 61.75
N LEU A 85 -8.99 -12.00 61.25
CA LEU A 85 -9.15 -10.55 61.42
C LEU A 85 -10.19 -10.19 62.49
N THR A 86 -10.69 -11.16 63.26
CA THR A 86 -11.62 -10.92 64.37
C THR A 86 -11.13 -9.75 65.24
N GLY A 87 -12.00 -8.77 65.44
CA GLY A 87 -11.70 -7.51 66.12
C GLY A 87 -11.59 -6.31 65.18
N ILE A 88 -11.42 -6.53 63.87
CA ILE A 88 -11.39 -5.45 62.87
C ILE A 88 -12.72 -4.68 62.82
N GLU A 89 -13.83 -5.27 63.24
CA GLU A 89 -15.15 -4.62 63.27
C GLU A 89 -15.21 -3.43 64.24
N ALA A 90 -14.23 -3.27 65.15
CA ALA A 90 -14.14 -2.08 66.00
C ALA A 90 -13.60 -0.84 65.26
N PHE A 91 -13.04 -1.01 64.06
CA PHE A 91 -12.45 0.06 63.24
C PHE A 91 -13.53 0.73 62.38
N ASP A 92 -14.60 1.24 63.02
CA ASP A 92 -15.83 1.71 62.34
C ASP A 92 -15.61 2.83 61.32
N ASN A 93 -14.55 3.64 61.50
CA ASN A 93 -14.23 4.79 60.64
C ASN A 93 -13.23 4.45 59.51
N LEU A 94 -12.87 3.18 59.37
CA LEU A 94 -11.90 2.73 58.39
C LEU A 94 -12.41 2.94 56.96
N ARG A 95 -11.62 3.68 56.17
CA ARG A 95 -11.89 3.99 54.75
C ARG A 95 -11.03 3.18 53.80
N GLU A 96 -9.87 2.73 54.25
CA GLU A 96 -8.96 1.91 53.47
C GLU A 96 -8.41 0.77 54.30
N MET A 97 -8.45 -0.44 53.75
CA MET A 97 -7.86 -1.62 54.36
C MET A 97 -7.00 -2.36 53.33
N GLN A 98 -5.71 -2.54 53.65
CA GLN A 98 -4.79 -3.37 52.89
C GLN A 98 -4.27 -4.52 53.77
N VAL A 99 -4.63 -5.74 53.41
CA VAL A 99 -4.24 -6.99 54.11
C VAL A 99 -3.78 -8.07 53.12
N GLY A 100 -3.11 -7.66 52.05
CA GLY A 100 -2.55 -8.57 51.06
C GLY A 100 -1.36 -9.39 51.59
N TYR A 101 -1.07 -10.51 50.92
CA TYR A 101 0.01 -11.44 51.29
C TYR A 101 -0.16 -12.05 52.70
N ASN A 102 -1.36 -12.54 53.01
CA ASN A 102 -1.69 -13.16 54.29
C ASN A 102 -2.34 -14.55 54.08
N ALA A 103 -2.82 -15.19 55.14
CA ALA A 103 -3.41 -16.52 55.10
C ALA A 103 -4.93 -16.50 55.34
N LEU A 104 -5.60 -15.40 54.99
CA LEU A 104 -7.05 -15.28 55.17
C LEU A 104 -7.78 -16.29 54.30
N SER A 105 -8.72 -17.02 54.89
CA SER A 105 -9.57 -18.00 54.19
C SER A 105 -10.95 -17.44 53.82
N SER A 106 -11.35 -16.35 54.46
CA SER A 106 -12.59 -15.63 54.18
C SER A 106 -12.49 -14.17 54.61
N PHE A 107 -13.41 -13.34 54.11
CA PHE A 107 -13.64 -11.99 54.60
C PHE A 107 -15.14 -11.75 54.71
N ASN A 108 -15.63 -11.46 55.91
CA ASN A 108 -17.05 -11.36 56.24
C ASN A 108 -17.33 -10.30 57.30
N PHE A 109 -16.59 -9.19 57.25
CA PHE A 109 -16.65 -8.11 58.23
C PHE A 109 -17.55 -6.95 57.77
N SER A 110 -18.11 -6.22 58.74
CA SER A 110 -18.88 -4.99 58.47
C SER A 110 -18.01 -3.78 58.72
N LEU A 111 -17.66 -3.05 57.66
CA LEU A 111 -16.85 -1.83 57.69
C LEU A 111 -17.57 -0.78 56.83
N PRO A 112 -18.58 -0.09 57.39
CA PRO A 112 -19.57 0.66 56.61
C PRO A 112 -18.99 1.88 55.86
N ASN A 113 -17.82 2.37 56.29
CA ASN A 113 -17.13 3.51 55.69
C ASN A 113 -16.00 3.12 54.73
N LEU A 114 -15.82 1.82 54.47
CA LEU A 114 -14.70 1.33 53.66
C LEU A 114 -14.89 1.68 52.18
N GLU A 115 -13.94 2.43 51.62
CA GLU A 115 -13.89 2.86 50.23
C GLU A 115 -12.87 2.06 49.41
N LEU A 116 -11.81 1.53 50.05
CA LEU A 116 -10.76 0.73 49.41
C LEU A 116 -10.46 -0.55 50.20
N LEU A 117 -10.50 -1.70 49.51
CA LEU A 117 -10.19 -3.01 50.10
C LEU A 117 -9.17 -3.76 49.23
N LYS A 118 -8.03 -4.10 49.81
CA LYS A 118 -7.02 -4.97 49.19
C LYS A 118 -6.80 -6.21 50.04
N VAL A 119 -7.27 -7.34 49.52
CA VAL A 119 -7.16 -8.69 50.12
C VAL A 119 -6.42 -9.66 49.19
N ASN A 120 -5.66 -9.12 48.24
CA ASN A 120 -4.93 -9.89 47.24
C ASN A 120 -3.86 -10.81 47.85
N GLN A 121 -3.53 -11.92 47.19
CA GLN A 121 -2.52 -12.88 47.67
C GLN A 121 -2.89 -13.45 49.06
N ASN A 122 -4.08 -14.03 49.17
CA ASN A 122 -4.56 -14.76 50.35
C ASN A 122 -5.03 -16.17 49.93
N SER A 123 -5.84 -16.83 50.76
CA SER A 123 -6.51 -18.10 50.43
C SER A 123 -8.02 -17.96 50.54
N ILE A 124 -8.56 -16.77 50.22
CA ILE A 124 -9.98 -16.45 50.39
C ILE A 124 -10.81 -17.28 49.42
N ALA A 125 -11.66 -18.15 49.96
CA ALA A 125 -12.64 -18.90 49.17
C ALA A 125 -14.02 -18.22 49.17
N SER A 126 -14.31 -17.41 50.19
CA SER A 126 -15.58 -16.69 50.35
C SER A 126 -15.32 -15.23 50.75
N LEU A 127 -15.68 -14.30 49.86
CA LEU A 127 -15.60 -12.86 50.08
C LEU A 127 -17.02 -12.29 50.15
N ASN A 128 -17.46 -11.93 51.36
CA ASN A 128 -18.75 -11.30 51.58
C ASN A 128 -18.59 -9.78 51.65
N LEU A 129 -19.20 -9.07 50.71
CA LEU A 129 -19.12 -7.62 50.59
C LEU A 129 -20.34 -6.87 51.17
N SER A 130 -21.30 -7.57 51.79
CA SER A 130 -22.54 -6.93 52.29
C SER A 130 -22.32 -5.89 53.40
N GLY A 131 -21.17 -5.94 54.06
CA GLY A 131 -20.77 -5.02 55.11
C GLY A 131 -19.97 -3.80 54.65
N VAL A 132 -19.70 -3.65 53.35
CA VAL A 132 -18.83 -2.59 52.78
C VAL A 132 -19.50 -1.83 51.62
N PRO A 133 -20.69 -1.24 51.80
CA PRO A 133 -21.49 -0.69 50.71
C PRO A 133 -20.91 0.55 50.02
N LEU A 134 -19.90 1.20 50.60
CA LEU A 134 -19.24 2.39 50.05
C LEU A 134 -17.97 2.08 49.25
N LEU A 135 -17.70 0.80 48.98
CA LEU A 135 -16.48 0.36 48.33
C LEU A 135 -16.38 0.87 46.88
N LYS A 136 -15.26 1.49 46.54
CA LYS A 136 -14.92 2.03 45.21
C LYS A 136 -13.78 1.28 44.53
N ASP A 137 -12.82 0.77 45.30
CA ASP A 137 -11.68 0.00 44.77
C ASP A 137 -11.54 -1.33 45.52
N LEU A 138 -11.60 -2.43 44.76
CA LEU A 138 -11.45 -3.79 45.26
C LEU A 138 -10.32 -4.52 44.52
N ASP A 139 -9.29 -4.92 45.26
CA ASP A 139 -8.31 -5.90 44.80
C ASP A 139 -8.40 -7.18 45.64
N CYS A 140 -8.96 -8.21 45.02
CA CYS A 140 -9.10 -9.56 45.58
C CYS A 140 -8.34 -10.60 44.75
N SER A 141 -7.35 -10.17 43.97
CA SER A 141 -6.56 -11.03 43.07
C SER A 141 -5.75 -12.11 43.81
N ASN A 142 -5.46 -13.23 43.16
CA ASN A 142 -4.71 -14.37 43.72
C ASN A 142 -5.34 -14.89 45.02
N ASN A 143 -6.55 -15.44 44.88
CA ASN A 143 -7.32 -16.07 45.94
C ASN A 143 -7.93 -17.38 45.40
N GLN A 144 -8.91 -17.95 46.10
CA GLN A 144 -9.52 -19.24 45.76
C GLN A 144 -11.03 -19.12 45.51
N MET A 145 -11.50 -17.92 45.14
CA MET A 145 -12.93 -17.65 44.99
C MET A 145 -13.50 -18.30 43.73
N THR A 146 -14.61 -19.03 43.89
CA THR A 146 -15.39 -19.59 42.77
C THR A 146 -16.63 -18.77 42.41
N ALA A 147 -16.96 -17.76 43.23
CA ALA A 147 -18.03 -16.82 42.99
C ALA A 147 -17.67 -15.48 43.64
N LEU A 148 -18.17 -14.39 43.06
CA LEU A 148 -18.03 -13.04 43.59
C LEU A 148 -19.35 -12.31 43.42
N ASP A 149 -20.01 -12.00 44.54
CA ASP A 149 -21.24 -11.22 44.54
C ASP A 149 -20.91 -9.72 44.64
N LEU A 150 -21.21 -8.98 43.58
CA LEU A 150 -20.97 -7.55 43.47
C LEU A 150 -22.22 -6.70 43.77
N GLN A 151 -23.38 -7.33 44.00
CA GLN A 151 -24.63 -6.61 44.29
C GLN A 151 -24.51 -5.61 45.45
N PRO A 152 -23.78 -5.88 46.55
CA PRO A 152 -23.69 -4.95 47.66
C PRO A 152 -22.83 -3.70 47.40
N VAL A 153 -22.00 -3.68 46.35
CA VAL A 153 -20.95 -2.67 46.13
C VAL A 153 -21.18 -1.87 44.85
N GLY A 154 -22.38 -1.33 44.66
CA GLY A 154 -22.75 -0.63 43.41
C GLY A 154 -22.01 0.68 43.11
N LEU A 155 -21.17 1.16 44.04
CA LEU A 155 -20.28 2.31 43.86
C LEU A 155 -18.88 1.93 43.34
N LEU A 156 -18.65 0.65 43.00
CA LEU A 156 -17.34 0.17 42.58
C LEU A 156 -16.90 0.82 41.25
N GLU A 157 -15.69 1.40 41.26
CA GLU A 157 -15.05 2.07 40.13
C GLU A 157 -13.86 1.24 39.58
N SER A 158 -13.26 0.40 40.43
CA SER A 158 -12.13 -0.48 40.12
C SER A 158 -12.32 -1.87 40.72
N LEU A 159 -12.24 -2.90 39.87
CA LEU A 159 -12.26 -4.30 40.27
C LEU A 159 -11.04 -5.04 39.71
N LYS A 160 -10.25 -5.63 40.61
CA LYS A 160 -9.18 -6.58 40.27
C LYS A 160 -9.41 -7.90 41.00
N ALA A 161 -9.76 -8.93 40.24
CA ALA A 161 -10.00 -10.27 40.75
C ALA A 161 -9.17 -11.34 40.02
N ASP A 162 -8.05 -10.95 39.42
CA ASP A 162 -7.15 -11.83 38.66
C ASP A 162 -6.81 -13.10 39.45
N PHE A 163 -6.63 -14.24 38.79
CA PHE A 163 -6.21 -15.51 39.38
C PHE A 163 -7.16 -15.99 40.50
N ASN A 164 -8.46 -16.01 40.19
CA ASN A 164 -9.50 -16.66 40.98
C ASN A 164 -10.37 -17.55 40.09
N PRO A 165 -10.74 -18.78 40.47
CA PRO A 165 -11.54 -19.69 39.64
C PRO A 165 -13.05 -19.30 39.53
N LEU A 166 -13.36 -18.05 39.18
CA LEU A 166 -14.70 -17.45 39.26
C LEU A 166 -15.72 -18.02 38.27
N GLN A 167 -15.32 -18.56 37.12
CA GLN A 167 -16.17 -19.07 36.01
C GLN A 167 -17.17 -18.08 35.40
N ASN A 168 -17.84 -17.25 36.19
CA ASN A 168 -18.77 -16.18 35.80
C ASN A 168 -18.67 -15.02 36.81
N VAL A 169 -18.85 -13.78 36.32
CA VAL A 169 -18.96 -12.58 37.15
C VAL A 169 -20.13 -11.74 36.64
N ASN A 170 -21.08 -11.40 37.51
CA ASN A 170 -22.20 -10.53 37.14
C ASN A 170 -21.84 -9.06 37.38
N LEU A 171 -21.81 -8.28 36.29
CA LEU A 171 -21.44 -6.86 36.32
C LEU A 171 -22.64 -5.90 36.36
N GLU A 172 -23.89 -6.40 36.39
CA GLU A 172 -25.12 -5.59 36.35
C GLU A 172 -25.21 -4.54 37.47
N PHE A 173 -24.56 -4.78 38.60
CA PHE A 173 -24.64 -3.91 39.77
C PHE A 173 -23.53 -2.86 39.85
N VAL A 174 -22.52 -2.92 38.99
CA VAL A 174 -21.27 -2.13 39.10
C VAL A 174 -21.03 -1.26 37.85
N SER A 175 -22.05 -0.52 37.45
CA SER A 175 -22.04 0.30 36.22
C SER A 175 -21.02 1.46 36.22
N ASN A 176 -20.47 1.83 37.38
CA ASN A 176 -19.43 2.87 37.51
C ASN A 176 -18.00 2.36 37.24
N LEU A 177 -17.82 1.08 36.88
CA LEU A 177 -16.49 0.52 36.63
C LEU A 177 -15.76 1.24 35.48
N SER A 178 -14.57 1.74 35.81
CA SER A 178 -13.60 2.28 34.86
C SER A 178 -12.43 1.31 34.61
N THR A 179 -12.16 0.44 35.59
CA THR A 179 -11.07 -0.54 35.56
C THR A 179 -11.59 -1.93 35.91
N LEU A 180 -11.39 -2.90 35.01
CA LEU A 180 -11.76 -4.30 35.23
C LEU A 180 -10.59 -5.23 34.89
N SER A 181 -10.20 -6.07 35.84
CA SER A 181 -9.16 -7.08 35.69
C SER A 181 -9.65 -8.44 36.19
N LEU A 182 -9.75 -9.40 35.27
CA LEU A 182 -10.24 -10.77 35.47
C LEU A 182 -9.33 -11.80 34.79
N GLN A 183 -8.01 -11.59 34.80
CA GLN A 183 -7.05 -12.50 34.18
C GLN A 183 -7.11 -13.89 34.83
N SER A 184 -7.04 -14.95 34.02
CA SER A 184 -6.92 -16.34 34.50
C SER A 184 -8.05 -16.71 35.48
N CYS A 185 -9.28 -16.28 35.18
CA CYS A 185 -10.45 -16.51 36.02
C CYS A 185 -11.30 -17.73 35.63
N GLN A 186 -10.85 -18.48 34.61
CA GLN A 186 -11.57 -19.62 34.02
C GLN A 186 -12.95 -19.21 33.45
N LEU A 187 -13.09 -17.96 33.03
CA LEU A 187 -14.34 -17.45 32.46
C LEU A 187 -14.61 -18.10 31.10
N THR A 188 -15.88 -18.42 30.85
CA THR A 188 -16.38 -18.88 29.54
C THR A 188 -17.22 -17.83 28.82
N GLY A 189 -17.46 -16.69 29.47
CA GLY A 189 -18.16 -15.53 28.92
C GLY A 189 -18.17 -14.36 29.92
N LEU A 190 -18.47 -13.17 29.43
CA LEU A 190 -18.60 -11.96 30.24
C LEU A 190 -19.53 -10.96 29.54
N ASP A 191 -20.58 -10.51 30.22
CA ASP A 191 -21.47 -9.47 29.69
C ASP A 191 -20.91 -8.08 30.05
N LEU A 192 -20.49 -7.34 29.01
CA LEU A 192 -19.89 -6.02 29.12
C LEU A 192 -20.88 -4.87 28.86
N ASN A 193 -22.17 -5.17 28.58
CA ASN A 193 -23.17 -4.14 28.29
C ASN A 193 -23.48 -3.22 29.48
N GLN A 194 -23.22 -3.69 30.70
CA GLN A 194 -23.55 -2.98 31.93
C GLN A 194 -22.42 -2.04 32.40
N VAL A 195 -21.27 -2.06 31.74
CA VAL A 195 -20.07 -1.30 32.11
C VAL A 195 -19.49 -0.51 30.91
N PRO A 196 -20.30 0.32 30.22
CA PRO A 196 -19.90 1.00 28.98
C PRO A 196 -18.75 2.02 29.17
N ASP A 197 -18.52 2.49 30.40
CA ASP A 197 -17.53 3.50 30.74
C ASP A 197 -16.13 2.93 31.08
N LEU A 198 -15.90 1.63 30.84
CA LEU A 198 -14.59 1.03 31.04
C LEU A 198 -13.52 1.72 30.20
N ILE A 199 -12.41 2.04 30.87
CA ILE A 199 -11.19 2.60 30.28
C ILE A 199 -10.10 1.53 30.17
N TYR A 200 -10.05 0.61 31.13
CA TYR A 200 -9.07 -0.47 31.21
C TYR A 200 -9.77 -1.83 31.36
N LEU A 201 -9.46 -2.75 30.44
CA LEU A 201 -9.95 -4.12 30.48
C LEU A 201 -8.79 -5.11 30.35
N LYS A 202 -8.64 -5.98 31.35
CA LYS A 202 -7.71 -7.11 31.33
C LYS A 202 -8.46 -8.41 31.56
N ILE A 203 -8.49 -9.26 30.54
CA ILE A 203 -9.24 -10.53 30.52
C ILE A 203 -8.40 -11.69 30.00
N SER A 204 -7.07 -11.50 29.96
CA SER A 204 -6.11 -12.52 29.52
C SER A 204 -6.34 -13.88 30.19
N ASP A 205 -5.97 -14.95 29.51
CA ASP A 205 -6.02 -16.33 29.99
C ASP A 205 -7.43 -16.81 30.37
N ASN A 206 -8.45 -16.34 29.64
CA ASN A 206 -9.81 -16.86 29.68
C ASN A 206 -10.26 -17.33 28.30
N ALA A 207 -11.08 -18.38 28.22
CA ALA A 207 -11.39 -19.05 26.96
C ALA A 207 -12.74 -18.61 26.36
N PHE A 208 -12.84 -17.36 25.90
CA PHE A 208 -14.03 -16.84 25.22
C PHE A 208 -13.70 -15.67 24.29
N VAL A 209 -14.60 -15.38 23.34
CA VAL A 209 -14.51 -14.18 22.48
C VAL A 209 -15.35 -13.04 23.11
N PRO A 210 -14.73 -11.93 23.56
CA PRO A 210 -15.47 -10.84 24.21
C PRO A 210 -16.28 -10.00 23.21
N ASN A 211 -17.48 -9.58 23.62
CA ASN A 211 -18.23 -8.53 22.90
C ASN A 211 -17.79 -7.14 23.41
N LEU A 212 -16.93 -6.47 22.63
CA LEU A 212 -16.35 -5.17 23.00
C LEU A 212 -17.16 -3.97 22.50
N ASN A 213 -18.27 -4.20 21.78
CA ASN A 213 -19.10 -3.13 21.19
C ASN A 213 -19.60 -2.07 22.19
N PRO A 214 -19.96 -2.41 23.44
CA PRO A 214 -20.40 -1.42 24.41
C PRO A 214 -19.28 -0.48 24.90
N LEU A 215 -18.01 -0.88 24.76
CA LEU A 215 -16.87 -0.24 25.42
C LEU A 215 -16.23 0.86 24.56
N VAL A 216 -17.00 1.88 24.22
CA VAL A 216 -16.58 2.97 23.32
C VAL A 216 -15.47 3.87 23.90
N ASN A 217 -15.31 3.87 25.23
CA ASN A 217 -14.32 4.66 25.96
C ASN A 217 -13.02 3.87 26.27
N LEU A 218 -12.93 2.61 25.84
CA LEU A 218 -11.82 1.73 26.17
C LEU A 218 -10.49 2.25 25.60
N LYS A 219 -9.49 2.37 26.47
CA LYS A 219 -8.13 2.81 26.11
C LYS A 219 -7.11 1.69 26.13
N THR A 220 -7.30 0.71 27.02
CA THR A 220 -6.37 -0.40 27.19
C THR A 220 -7.11 -1.72 27.17
N LEU A 221 -6.70 -2.61 26.27
CA LEU A 221 -7.17 -3.98 26.18
C LEU A 221 -6.00 -4.95 26.33
N LEU A 222 -6.07 -5.81 27.34
CA LEU A 222 -5.15 -6.94 27.54
C LEU A 222 -5.95 -8.24 27.42
N ALA A 223 -5.82 -8.92 26.28
CA ALA A 223 -6.59 -10.10 25.89
C ALA A 223 -5.65 -11.23 25.41
N LYS A 224 -4.60 -11.47 26.19
CA LYS A 224 -3.57 -12.46 25.91
C LYS A 224 -4.05 -13.88 26.22
N GLY A 225 -3.64 -14.90 25.48
CA GLY A 225 -3.84 -16.29 25.94
C GLY A 225 -5.30 -16.77 25.93
N MET A 226 -6.15 -16.17 25.09
CA MET A 226 -7.61 -16.38 25.12
C MET A 226 -8.10 -17.39 24.08
N GLY A 227 -7.21 -17.89 23.21
CA GLY A 227 -7.59 -18.77 22.08
C GLY A 227 -8.39 -18.05 21.00
N LEU A 228 -8.21 -16.74 20.86
CA LEU A 228 -8.93 -15.93 19.88
C LEU A 228 -8.48 -16.26 18.47
N THR A 229 -9.43 -16.56 17.58
CA THR A 229 -9.21 -16.66 16.13
C THR A 229 -9.66 -15.40 15.39
N THR A 230 -10.51 -14.57 16.03
CA THR A 230 -11.01 -13.29 15.53
C THR A 230 -11.26 -12.34 16.70
N ILE A 231 -11.25 -11.03 16.44
CA ILE A 231 -11.63 -10.01 17.41
C ILE A 231 -12.25 -8.81 16.68
N ASN A 232 -13.34 -8.26 17.21
CA ASN A 232 -13.98 -7.06 16.67
C ASN A 232 -13.66 -5.85 17.53
N LEU A 233 -12.91 -4.89 16.98
CA LEU A 233 -12.54 -3.63 17.62
C LEU A 233 -13.15 -2.39 16.93
N SER A 234 -14.15 -2.58 16.08
CA SER A 234 -14.66 -1.52 15.17
C SER A 234 -15.30 -0.32 15.88
N THR A 235 -15.72 -0.49 17.14
CA THR A 235 -16.33 0.57 17.96
C THR A 235 -15.33 1.21 18.94
N ASN A 236 -14.16 0.60 19.13
CA ASN A 236 -13.21 0.94 20.18
C ASN A 236 -12.15 1.95 19.69
N SER A 237 -12.60 3.02 19.04
CA SER A 237 -11.73 4.04 18.40
C SER A 237 -10.80 4.80 19.35
N ASN A 238 -11.02 4.70 20.67
CA ASN A 238 -10.22 5.33 21.72
C ASN A 238 -9.07 4.45 22.25
N LEU A 239 -8.87 3.25 21.68
CA LEU A 239 -7.80 2.35 22.09
C LEU A 239 -6.42 2.98 21.86
N LEU A 240 -5.59 2.97 22.91
CA LEU A 240 -4.19 3.38 22.89
C LEU A 240 -3.25 2.17 22.92
N LEU A 241 -3.64 1.10 23.63
CA LEU A 241 -2.84 -0.12 23.79
C LEU A 241 -3.71 -1.36 23.64
N VAL A 242 -3.22 -2.29 22.82
CA VAL A 242 -3.82 -3.60 22.60
C VAL A 242 -2.75 -4.68 22.69
N ASP A 243 -2.92 -5.63 23.63
CA ASP A 243 -2.12 -6.85 23.71
C ASP A 243 -2.97 -8.07 23.34
N LEU A 244 -2.60 -8.71 22.23
CA LEU A 244 -3.26 -9.87 21.65
C LEU A 244 -2.33 -11.09 21.56
N SER A 245 -1.23 -11.07 22.32
CA SER A 245 -0.26 -12.17 22.39
C SER A 245 -0.93 -13.51 22.78
N GLU A 246 -0.31 -14.64 22.42
CA GLU A 246 -0.74 -16.00 22.80
C GLU A 246 -2.17 -16.34 22.34
N ASN A 247 -2.57 -15.85 21.17
CA ASN A 247 -3.84 -16.18 20.52
C ASN A 247 -3.63 -16.93 19.19
N ASP A 248 -4.72 -17.46 18.63
CA ASP A 248 -4.75 -18.40 17.50
C ASP A 248 -5.25 -17.75 16.19
N PHE A 249 -4.95 -16.47 15.98
CA PHE A 249 -5.26 -15.77 14.73
C PHE A 249 -4.51 -16.43 13.57
N GLN A 250 -5.19 -16.82 12.49
CA GLN A 250 -4.53 -17.17 11.23
C GLN A 250 -4.12 -15.91 10.46
N GLN A 251 -4.99 -14.90 10.48
CA GLN A 251 -4.74 -13.60 9.92
C GLN A 251 -5.30 -12.56 10.88
N LEU A 252 -4.58 -11.45 11.07
CA LEU A 252 -5.04 -10.35 11.88
C LEU A 252 -5.20 -9.09 11.02
N VAL A 253 -6.43 -8.59 10.95
CA VAL A 253 -6.78 -7.30 10.36
C VAL A 253 -7.47 -6.48 11.45
N LEU A 254 -6.88 -5.35 11.79
CA LEU A 254 -7.49 -4.41 12.71
C LEU A 254 -8.28 -3.37 11.93
N PRO A 255 -9.43 -2.90 12.44
CA PRO A 255 -10.11 -1.75 11.85
C PRO A 255 -9.25 -0.49 12.02
N ALA A 256 -9.64 0.60 11.37
CA ALA A 256 -9.02 1.90 11.61
C ALA A 256 -9.13 2.31 13.09
N LEU A 257 -7.99 2.35 13.79
CA LEU A 257 -7.87 2.78 15.17
C LEU A 257 -6.94 4.01 15.21
N PRO A 258 -7.50 5.24 15.10
CA PRO A 258 -6.75 6.45 14.74
C PRO A 258 -5.71 6.86 15.78
N ILE A 259 -5.85 6.40 17.03
CA ILE A 259 -4.96 6.74 18.14
C ILE A 259 -4.26 5.52 18.76
N LEU A 260 -4.39 4.32 18.16
CA LEU A 260 -3.71 3.14 18.68
C LEU A 260 -2.20 3.33 18.58
N ASN A 261 -1.53 3.31 19.74
CA ASN A 261 -0.12 3.56 19.85
C ASN A 261 0.72 2.28 19.95
N THR A 262 0.18 1.27 20.63
CA THR A 262 0.88 0.02 20.97
C THR A 262 0.07 -1.20 20.57
N LEU A 263 0.72 -2.08 19.80
CA LEU A 263 0.22 -3.41 19.45
C LEU A 263 1.27 -4.48 19.73
N THR A 264 0.88 -5.52 20.48
CA THR A 264 1.73 -6.68 20.77
C THR A 264 1.07 -8.00 20.36
N LEU A 265 1.82 -8.84 19.65
CA LEU A 265 1.39 -10.11 19.04
C LEU A 265 2.41 -11.23 19.27
N ASN A 266 2.85 -11.38 20.52
CA ASN A 266 3.87 -12.37 20.87
C ASN A 266 3.28 -13.78 20.97
N ASN A 267 4.03 -14.80 20.56
CA ASN A 267 3.67 -16.21 20.66
C ASN A 267 2.35 -16.58 19.93
N CYS A 268 2.02 -15.89 18.84
CA CYS A 268 0.88 -16.24 17.97
C CYS A 268 1.28 -17.31 16.96
N ASN A 269 1.20 -18.59 17.36
CA ASN A 269 1.85 -19.70 16.67
C ASN A 269 1.29 -20.03 15.26
N VAL A 270 0.03 -19.71 15.01
CA VAL A 270 -0.67 -20.00 13.74
C VAL A 270 -0.88 -18.76 12.86
N LEU A 271 -0.33 -17.61 13.26
CA LEU A 271 -0.46 -16.35 12.55
C LEU A 271 0.35 -16.37 11.27
N GLN A 272 -0.30 -16.12 10.13
CA GLN A 272 0.28 -16.15 8.79
C GLN A 272 0.42 -14.75 8.19
N SER A 273 -0.47 -13.82 8.54
CA SER A 273 -0.38 -12.44 8.07
C SER A 273 -0.92 -11.43 9.08
N VAL A 274 -0.33 -10.23 9.08
CA VAL A 274 -0.75 -9.09 9.90
C VAL A 274 -0.92 -7.87 9.00
N ASN A 275 -2.09 -7.24 9.06
CA ASN A 275 -2.33 -5.94 8.43
C ASN A 275 -2.57 -4.84 9.48
N VAL A 276 -1.72 -3.82 9.45
CA VAL A 276 -1.74 -2.64 10.32
C VAL A 276 -1.64 -1.32 9.52
N ASP A 277 -1.99 -1.34 8.23
CA ASP A 277 -2.00 -0.16 7.34
C ASP A 277 -2.94 0.95 7.81
N ASP A 278 -4.11 0.61 8.37
CA ASP A 278 -5.09 1.59 8.86
C ASP A 278 -4.80 2.13 10.29
N LEU A 279 -3.55 2.00 10.78
CA LEU A 279 -3.15 2.39 12.15
C LEU A 279 -2.13 3.56 12.16
N PRO A 280 -2.57 4.81 11.89
CA PRO A 280 -1.67 5.95 11.64
C PRO A 280 -0.87 6.42 12.88
N ALA A 281 -1.34 6.10 14.09
CA ALA A 281 -0.67 6.46 15.35
C ALA A 281 0.25 5.37 15.91
N LEU A 282 0.33 4.20 15.26
CA LEU A 282 1.07 3.05 15.78
C LEU A 282 2.56 3.36 15.81
N SER A 283 3.13 3.45 17.03
CA SER A 283 4.56 3.73 17.22
C SER A 283 5.31 2.62 17.95
N TYR A 284 4.58 1.69 18.56
CA TYR A 284 5.13 0.49 19.18
C TYR A 284 4.48 -0.72 18.52
N LEU A 285 5.28 -1.48 17.76
CA LEU A 285 4.87 -2.74 17.16
C LEU A 285 5.83 -3.84 17.60
N GLU A 286 5.30 -4.83 18.30
CA GLU A 286 6.06 -5.99 18.75
C GLU A 286 5.39 -7.29 18.31
N ILE A 287 6.13 -8.07 17.53
CA ILE A 287 5.72 -9.40 17.08
C ILE A 287 6.90 -10.33 17.31
N SER A 288 6.76 -11.26 18.24
CA SER A 288 7.77 -12.28 18.52
C SER A 288 7.20 -13.69 18.52
N ASN A 289 8.03 -14.67 18.17
CA ASN A 289 7.69 -16.09 18.21
C ASN A 289 6.39 -16.43 17.45
N ALA A 290 6.27 -15.92 16.22
CA ALA A 290 5.19 -16.28 15.29
C ALA A 290 5.78 -17.07 14.10
N PRO A 291 6.05 -18.38 14.26
CA PRO A 291 6.82 -19.17 13.29
C PRO A 291 6.10 -19.38 11.96
N GLN A 292 4.79 -19.18 11.87
CA GLN A 292 4.01 -19.28 10.63
C GLN A 292 3.80 -17.94 9.91
N LEU A 293 4.25 -16.82 10.49
CA LEU A 293 4.00 -15.49 9.94
C LEU A 293 4.80 -15.31 8.67
N GLN A 294 4.13 -15.04 7.54
CA GLN A 294 4.72 -14.91 6.22
C GLN A 294 4.76 -13.45 5.74
N PHE A 295 3.75 -12.67 6.12
CA PHE A 295 3.55 -11.31 5.59
C PHE A 295 3.13 -10.30 6.67
N ILE A 296 3.74 -9.12 6.65
CA ILE A 296 3.33 -7.95 7.44
C ILE A 296 3.04 -6.79 6.48
N ASN A 297 1.83 -6.23 6.53
CA ASN A 297 1.52 -4.94 5.92
C ASN A 297 1.51 -3.84 6.99
N ALA A 298 2.51 -2.97 6.96
CA ALA A 298 2.70 -1.85 7.87
C ALA A 298 2.89 -0.53 7.11
N LYS A 299 2.14 -0.34 6.02
CA LYS A 299 2.11 0.90 5.23
C LYS A 299 1.05 1.85 5.78
N ASN A 300 1.31 2.40 6.95
CA ASN A 300 0.36 3.18 7.76
C ASN A 300 0.65 4.68 7.81
N GLY A 301 1.45 5.18 6.87
CA GLY A 301 1.88 6.57 6.79
C GLY A 301 2.88 6.97 7.87
N ARG A 302 3.50 6.00 8.57
CA ARG A 302 4.48 6.28 9.62
C ARG A 302 5.81 6.65 8.99
N THR A 303 6.48 7.60 9.63
CA THR A 303 7.86 7.98 9.28
C THR A 303 8.91 7.35 10.17
N PHE A 304 8.50 6.83 11.34
CA PHE A 304 9.36 6.19 12.33
C PHE A 304 8.54 5.44 13.41
N TYR A 305 9.07 4.35 13.95
CA TYR A 305 8.56 3.66 15.14
C TYR A 305 9.41 3.99 16.36
N GLN A 306 8.78 4.33 17.50
CA GLN A 306 9.53 4.46 18.75
C GLN A 306 10.10 3.12 19.19
N MET A 307 9.38 2.04 18.87
CA MET A 307 9.79 0.69 19.13
C MET A 307 9.24 -0.25 18.07
N LEU A 308 10.15 -0.90 17.35
CA LEU A 308 9.85 -1.95 16.40
C LEU A 308 10.64 -3.21 16.76
N SER A 309 9.94 -4.27 17.12
CA SER A 309 10.55 -5.55 17.49
C SER A 309 9.90 -6.68 16.71
N LEU A 310 10.68 -7.29 15.81
CA LEU A 310 10.29 -8.44 15.01
C LEU A 310 11.29 -9.56 15.32
N GLN A 311 10.90 -10.55 16.14
CA GLN A 311 11.83 -11.56 16.67
C GLN A 311 11.33 -12.98 16.43
N SER A 312 12.21 -13.92 16.09
CA SER A 312 11.85 -15.34 15.92
C SER A 312 10.71 -15.57 14.91
N LEU A 313 10.79 -14.94 13.73
CA LEU A 313 9.78 -15.01 12.67
C LEU A 313 10.30 -15.86 11.49
N SER A 314 10.47 -17.17 11.72
CA SER A 314 11.21 -18.06 10.80
C SER A 314 10.60 -18.21 9.40
N SER A 315 9.29 -18.03 9.26
CA SER A 315 8.60 -18.10 7.96
C SER A 315 8.34 -16.74 7.34
N LEU A 316 8.82 -15.63 7.94
CA LEU A 316 8.56 -14.30 7.42
C LEU A 316 9.29 -14.14 6.10
N GLN A 317 8.52 -13.89 5.04
CA GLN A 317 9.02 -13.73 3.68
C GLN A 317 9.03 -12.27 3.28
N TYR A 318 8.03 -11.50 3.74
CA TYR A 318 7.84 -10.15 3.24
C TYR A 318 7.24 -9.17 4.26
N VAL A 319 7.72 -7.94 4.22
CA VAL A 319 7.15 -6.79 4.93
C VAL A 319 6.92 -5.64 3.96
N CYS A 320 5.66 -5.24 3.79
CA CYS A 320 5.33 -3.96 3.16
C CYS A 320 5.32 -2.86 4.21
N THR A 321 5.98 -1.73 3.96
CA THR A 321 5.97 -0.57 4.87
C THR A 321 6.03 0.75 4.11
N ASP A 322 5.97 1.88 4.82
CA ASP A 322 6.17 3.18 4.20
C ASP A 322 7.63 3.37 3.77
N GLN A 323 7.86 4.14 2.70
CA GLN A 323 9.21 4.36 2.18
C GLN A 323 10.17 4.94 3.22
N ALA A 324 9.64 5.73 4.16
CA ALA A 324 10.41 6.32 5.27
C ALA A 324 10.87 5.27 6.32
N THR A 325 10.15 4.16 6.48
CA THR A 325 10.39 3.14 7.51
C THR A 325 11.03 1.86 6.98
N ILE A 326 11.31 1.76 5.68
CA ILE A 326 11.99 0.60 5.06
C ILE A 326 13.26 0.23 5.83
N ALA A 327 14.15 1.18 6.11
CA ALA A 327 15.42 0.91 6.77
C ALA A 327 15.25 0.38 8.21
N GLU A 328 14.23 0.88 8.92
CA GLU A 328 13.91 0.45 10.28
C GLU A 328 13.40 -1.00 10.31
N PHE A 329 12.49 -1.34 9.39
CA PHE A 329 11.99 -2.71 9.24
C PHE A 329 13.07 -3.68 8.77
N GLN A 330 13.95 -3.27 7.84
CA GLN A 330 15.11 -4.07 7.42
C GLN A 330 16.02 -4.39 8.61
N GLN A 331 16.27 -3.40 9.47
CA GLN A 331 17.05 -3.62 10.69
C GLN A 331 16.34 -4.57 11.66
N ALA A 332 15.04 -4.37 11.92
CA ALA A 332 14.27 -5.23 12.81
C ALA A 332 14.22 -6.69 12.35
N VAL A 333 13.97 -6.92 11.06
CA VAL A 333 13.98 -8.25 10.42
C VAL A 333 15.35 -8.92 10.56
N SER A 334 16.44 -8.17 10.31
CA SER A 334 17.80 -8.69 10.42
C SER A 334 18.16 -9.07 11.86
N ILE A 335 17.83 -8.23 12.85
CA ILE A 335 18.04 -8.53 14.27
C ILE A 335 17.23 -9.77 14.69
N GLY A 336 16.01 -9.91 14.17
CA GLY A 336 15.13 -11.06 14.41
C GLY A 336 15.56 -12.37 13.77
N GLY A 337 16.62 -12.36 12.95
CA GLY A 337 17.14 -13.55 12.26
C GLY A 337 16.32 -14.00 11.05
N SER A 338 15.49 -13.12 10.48
CA SER A 338 14.74 -13.39 9.24
C SER A 338 15.45 -12.77 8.02
N ASN A 339 15.25 -13.37 6.84
CA ASN A 339 15.73 -12.85 5.54
C ASN A 339 14.57 -12.23 4.73
N ALA A 340 13.49 -11.85 5.40
CA ALA A 340 12.33 -11.25 4.75
C ALA A 340 12.72 -10.04 3.92
N GLN A 341 12.14 -9.93 2.72
CA GLN A 341 12.28 -8.73 1.92
C GLN A 341 11.43 -7.61 2.53
N VAL A 342 11.92 -6.38 2.46
CA VAL A 342 11.23 -5.21 3.01
C VAL A 342 11.26 -4.11 1.97
N ASN A 343 10.09 -3.69 1.50
CA ASN A 343 9.96 -2.54 0.61
C ASN A 343 8.57 -1.90 0.76
N ASP A 344 8.25 -0.92 -0.10
CA ASP A 344 7.02 -0.14 -0.01
C ASP A 344 5.88 -0.62 -0.93
N TYR A 345 6.06 -1.77 -1.57
CA TYR A 345 5.09 -2.36 -2.47
C TYR A 345 4.17 -3.33 -1.72
N CYS A 346 2.93 -2.91 -1.48
CA CYS A 346 1.92 -3.79 -0.88
C CYS A 346 1.15 -4.49 -2.00
N THR A 347 0.88 -5.79 -1.84
CA THR A 347 -0.01 -6.53 -2.75
C THR A 347 -1.35 -5.80 -2.89
N ILE A 348 -1.92 -5.79 -4.10
CA ILE A 348 -3.25 -5.19 -4.34
C ILE A 348 -4.32 -5.86 -3.49
N GLN A 349 -4.24 -7.19 -3.36
CA GLN A 349 -5.05 -7.96 -2.43
C GLN A 349 -4.48 -7.72 -1.02
N PRO A 350 -5.21 -7.05 -0.12
CA PRO A 350 -4.76 -6.89 1.25
C PRO A 350 -4.56 -8.27 1.89
N GLY A 351 -3.54 -8.42 2.73
CA GLY A 351 -3.46 -9.59 3.60
C GLY A 351 -4.64 -9.59 4.58
N GLY A 352 -5.30 -10.74 4.79
CA GLY A 352 -6.42 -10.87 5.71
C GLY A 352 -7.82 -10.72 5.09
N ASN A 353 -8.81 -10.38 5.92
CA ASN A 353 -10.19 -10.08 5.46
C ASN A 353 -10.26 -8.64 4.92
N TYR A 354 -10.83 -8.47 3.74
CA TYR A 354 -11.03 -7.19 3.07
C TYR A 354 -12.37 -7.17 2.34
N ASN A 355 -12.87 -5.98 2.00
CA ASN A 355 -14.00 -5.85 1.10
C ASN A 355 -13.52 -5.88 -0.36
N THR A 356 -14.35 -6.43 -1.24
CA THR A 356 -14.02 -6.57 -2.67
C THR A 356 -15.14 -5.97 -3.51
N ILE A 357 -14.78 -5.15 -4.50
CA ILE A 357 -15.70 -4.71 -5.54
C ILE A 357 -15.34 -5.41 -6.83
N THR A 358 -16.31 -6.08 -7.46
CA THR A 358 -16.18 -6.73 -8.76
C THR A 358 -17.21 -6.17 -9.75
N GLY A 359 -17.04 -6.46 -11.03
CA GLY A 359 -18.04 -6.12 -12.04
C GLY A 359 -17.53 -6.31 -13.46
N VAL A 360 -18.43 -6.19 -14.43
CA VAL A 360 -18.08 -6.21 -15.86
C VAL A 360 -18.61 -5.00 -16.61
N PHE A 361 -17.98 -4.67 -17.73
CA PHE A 361 -18.56 -3.78 -18.74
C PHE A 361 -19.05 -4.62 -19.90
N ARG A 362 -20.28 -4.37 -20.32
CA ARG A 362 -20.89 -5.02 -21.50
C ARG A 362 -21.26 -3.97 -22.53
N TYR A 363 -21.06 -4.30 -23.80
CA TYR A 363 -21.48 -3.48 -24.91
C TYR A 363 -22.77 -4.05 -25.54
N ASP A 364 -23.87 -3.32 -25.35
CA ASP A 364 -25.20 -3.56 -25.91
C ASP A 364 -25.21 -3.17 -27.40
N GLY A 365 -24.71 -4.07 -28.24
CA GLY A 365 -24.60 -3.87 -29.68
C GLY A 365 -25.92 -4.05 -30.43
N ASP A 366 -26.83 -4.85 -29.90
CA ASP A 366 -28.13 -5.15 -30.52
C ASP A 366 -29.28 -4.26 -29.99
N GLN A 367 -28.99 -3.40 -29.02
CA GLN A 367 -29.90 -2.42 -28.41
C GLN A 367 -31.06 -3.07 -27.65
N ASN A 368 -30.83 -4.25 -27.07
CA ASN A 368 -31.81 -4.96 -26.24
C ASN A 368 -31.57 -4.75 -24.73
N GLY A 369 -30.50 -4.04 -24.36
CA GLY A 369 -30.02 -3.82 -23.00
C GLY A 369 -29.08 -4.92 -22.53
N CYS A 370 -28.01 -4.57 -21.80
CA CYS A 370 -26.93 -5.52 -21.54
C CYS A 370 -27.34 -6.83 -20.85
N ASP A 371 -27.03 -7.95 -21.48
CA ASP A 371 -27.23 -9.30 -20.98
C ASP A 371 -25.96 -10.17 -21.12
N SER A 372 -26.04 -11.46 -20.74
CA SER A 372 -24.88 -12.35 -20.75
C SER A 372 -24.33 -12.67 -22.15
N ALA A 373 -25.12 -12.48 -23.21
CA ALA A 373 -24.73 -12.69 -24.61
C ALA A 373 -23.94 -11.51 -25.18
N ASP A 374 -24.03 -10.32 -24.56
CA ASP A 374 -23.25 -9.17 -24.98
C ASP A 374 -21.76 -9.31 -24.73
N SER A 375 -20.99 -8.66 -25.61
CA SER A 375 -19.54 -8.68 -25.58
C SER A 375 -19.01 -7.89 -24.37
N LEU A 376 -17.92 -8.39 -23.77
CA LEU A 376 -17.24 -7.65 -22.71
C LEU A 376 -16.42 -6.51 -23.30
N ALA A 377 -16.54 -5.33 -22.72
CA ALA A 377 -15.66 -4.21 -23.03
C ALA A 377 -14.43 -4.25 -22.09
N SER A 378 -13.27 -4.53 -22.66
CA SER A 378 -12.00 -4.66 -21.93
C SER A 378 -11.23 -3.35 -21.85
N LEU A 379 -10.38 -3.23 -20.83
CA LEU A 379 -9.51 -2.07 -20.58
C LEU A 379 -10.28 -0.75 -20.45
N VAL A 380 -11.54 -0.82 -20.01
CA VAL A 380 -12.35 0.36 -19.68
C VAL A 380 -11.90 0.91 -18.35
N LYS A 381 -11.56 2.21 -18.31
CA LYS A 381 -11.10 2.91 -17.11
C LYS A 381 -12.25 3.16 -16.14
N ILE A 382 -11.99 3.01 -14.85
CA ILE A 382 -12.95 3.28 -13.77
C ILE A 382 -12.25 4.09 -12.70
N ASN A 383 -12.76 5.29 -12.43
CA ASN A 383 -12.33 6.04 -11.25
C ASN A 383 -13.23 5.66 -10.07
N PHE A 384 -12.66 5.60 -8.89
CA PHE A 384 -13.41 5.40 -7.66
C PHE A 384 -13.01 6.44 -6.61
N GLN A 385 -13.97 6.84 -5.79
CA GLN A 385 -13.76 7.83 -4.74
C GLN A 385 -14.63 7.54 -3.52
N ASN A 386 -14.05 7.71 -2.33
CA ASN A 386 -14.73 7.78 -1.05
C ASN A 386 -14.12 8.94 -0.23
N THR A 387 -14.48 9.08 1.06
CA THR A 387 -13.97 10.19 1.89
C THR A 387 -12.47 10.13 2.21
N ASN A 388 -11.86 8.95 2.07
CA ASN A 388 -10.51 8.63 2.52
C ASN A 388 -9.58 8.18 1.38
N GLU A 389 -10.14 7.81 0.24
CA GLU A 389 -9.43 7.19 -0.89
C GLU A 389 -10.04 7.64 -2.22
N ASN A 390 -9.15 8.00 -3.13
CA ASN A 390 -9.41 8.15 -4.54
C ASN A 390 -8.47 7.24 -5.32
N GLY A 391 -8.93 6.73 -6.45
CA GLY A 391 -8.09 5.94 -7.32
C GLY A 391 -8.75 5.57 -8.64
N THR A 392 -8.02 4.81 -9.43
CA THR A 392 -8.45 4.35 -10.75
C THR A 392 -8.09 2.88 -10.91
N THR A 393 -8.96 2.13 -11.59
CA THR A 393 -8.71 0.76 -12.08
C THR A 393 -9.18 0.60 -13.52
N PHE A 394 -8.99 -0.59 -14.10
CA PHE A 394 -9.39 -0.92 -15.47
C PHE A 394 -10.07 -2.30 -15.48
N SER A 395 -11.03 -2.52 -16.39
CA SER A 395 -11.49 -3.88 -16.69
C SER A 395 -10.39 -4.68 -17.37
N ALA A 396 -10.27 -5.97 -17.03
CA ALA A 396 -9.25 -6.83 -17.61
C ALA A 396 -9.65 -7.31 -19.02
N VAL A 397 -8.66 -7.76 -19.81
CA VAL A 397 -8.91 -8.36 -21.12
C VAL A 397 -9.69 -9.66 -20.95
N GLY A 398 -10.87 -9.75 -21.59
CA GLY A 398 -11.76 -10.91 -21.53
C GLY A 398 -12.40 -11.18 -20.16
N ASN A 399 -12.22 -10.28 -19.19
CA ASN A 399 -12.68 -10.44 -17.80
C ASN A 399 -13.27 -9.12 -17.27
N GLY A 400 -13.78 -9.16 -16.05
CA GLY A 400 -14.26 -7.98 -15.34
C GLY A 400 -13.16 -7.10 -14.76
N TYR A 401 -13.55 -6.19 -13.89
CA TYR A 401 -12.66 -5.47 -12.99
C TYR A 401 -12.82 -6.00 -11.57
N THR A 402 -11.73 -5.91 -10.79
CA THR A 402 -11.73 -6.19 -9.36
C THR A 402 -10.84 -5.16 -8.68
N PHE A 403 -11.30 -4.57 -7.59
CA PHE A 403 -10.45 -3.77 -6.72
C PHE A 403 -10.89 -3.87 -5.26
N TYR A 404 -9.99 -3.47 -4.37
CA TYR A 404 -10.11 -3.63 -2.92
C TYR A 404 -10.08 -2.23 -2.28
N PRO A 405 -11.26 -1.63 -2.00
CA PRO A 405 -11.31 -0.30 -1.40
C PRO A 405 -10.75 -0.32 0.03
N THR A 406 -10.00 0.72 0.37
CA THR A 406 -9.51 1.02 1.72
C THR A 406 -10.52 1.89 2.48
N GLY A 407 -10.60 1.69 3.80
CA GLY A 407 -11.47 2.45 4.68
C GLY A 407 -12.86 1.86 4.92
N THR A 408 -13.40 2.16 6.10
CA THR A 408 -14.63 1.59 6.65
C THR A 408 -15.88 2.40 6.28
N ASN A 409 -16.99 1.70 6.03
CA ASN A 409 -18.40 2.15 6.00
C ASN A 409 -18.80 3.39 5.16
N ALA A 410 -17.87 4.11 4.53
CA ALA A 410 -18.17 5.25 3.68
C ALA A 410 -18.69 4.78 2.30
N PRO A 411 -19.71 5.45 1.72
CA PRO A 411 -20.14 5.16 0.37
C PRO A 411 -19.01 5.37 -0.65
N ILE A 412 -18.82 4.39 -1.54
CA ILE A 412 -17.82 4.41 -2.60
C ILE A 412 -18.53 4.72 -3.91
N GLN A 413 -18.12 5.78 -4.58
CA GLN A 413 -18.62 6.12 -5.91
C GLN A 413 -17.72 5.51 -6.98
N LEU A 414 -18.32 4.86 -7.98
CA LEU A 414 -17.65 4.35 -9.17
C LEU A 414 -18.04 5.22 -10.37
N LEU A 415 -17.05 5.75 -11.08
CA LEU A 415 -17.18 6.66 -12.20
C LEU A 415 -16.44 6.06 -13.42
N PRO A 416 -17.13 5.31 -14.28
CA PRO A 416 -16.52 4.76 -15.49
C PRO A 416 -16.12 5.86 -16.47
N GLN A 417 -15.00 5.68 -17.16
CA GLN A 417 -14.45 6.60 -18.16
C GLN A 417 -14.17 5.84 -19.46
N LEU A 418 -14.90 6.20 -20.51
CA LEU A 418 -14.70 5.67 -21.87
C LEU A 418 -13.65 6.51 -22.61
N GLU A 419 -12.81 5.90 -23.45
CA GLU A 419 -11.81 6.62 -24.28
C GLU A 419 -12.48 7.68 -25.17
N ASN A 420 -13.63 7.33 -25.75
CA ASN A 420 -14.42 8.19 -26.65
C ASN A 420 -15.84 8.44 -26.08
N PRO A 421 -16.01 9.29 -25.06
CA PRO A 421 -17.30 9.46 -24.37
C PRO A 421 -18.40 10.09 -25.26
N SER A 422 -18.03 10.66 -26.41
CA SER A 422 -18.99 11.14 -27.41
C SER A 422 -19.60 10.01 -28.26
N TYR A 423 -18.94 8.86 -28.38
CA TYR A 423 -19.38 7.76 -29.26
C TYR A 423 -20.28 6.76 -28.54
N PHE A 424 -20.34 6.83 -27.21
CA PHE A 424 -20.97 5.84 -26.36
C PHE A 424 -21.74 6.51 -25.23
N SER A 425 -22.75 5.81 -24.72
CA SER A 425 -23.41 6.10 -23.44
C SER A 425 -23.16 4.96 -22.47
N ILE A 426 -23.16 5.26 -21.17
CA ILE A 426 -22.95 4.25 -20.12
C ILE A 426 -24.00 4.37 -19.02
N ASN A 427 -24.53 3.24 -18.58
CA ASN A 427 -25.54 3.14 -17.53
C ASN A 427 -25.18 2.05 -16.50
N PRO A 428 -25.12 2.38 -15.19
CA PRO A 428 -25.16 3.73 -14.65
C PRO A 428 -23.89 4.52 -15.02
N ASN A 429 -23.99 5.83 -15.20
CA ASN A 429 -22.81 6.69 -15.39
C ASN A 429 -22.07 7.02 -14.09
N VAL A 430 -22.72 6.78 -12.94
CA VAL A 430 -22.13 6.76 -11.60
C VAL A 430 -22.86 5.69 -10.78
N ALA A 431 -22.12 4.78 -10.15
CA ALA A 431 -22.67 3.84 -9.17
C ALA A 431 -22.20 4.20 -7.76
N THR A 432 -23.02 3.94 -6.74
CA THR A 432 -22.63 4.13 -5.33
C THR A 432 -22.82 2.84 -4.57
N LEU A 433 -21.75 2.34 -3.97
CA LEU A 433 -21.72 1.10 -3.19
C LEU A 433 -21.46 1.42 -1.71
N SER A 434 -21.89 0.55 -0.82
CA SER A 434 -21.60 0.65 0.62
C SER A 434 -21.50 -0.74 1.22
N PHE A 435 -20.56 -0.91 2.14
CA PHE A 435 -20.38 -2.14 2.90
C PHE A 435 -21.00 -1.99 4.29
N SER A 436 -21.69 -3.04 4.76
CA SER A 436 -22.28 -3.07 6.09
C SER A 436 -21.31 -3.57 7.16
N GLN A 437 -20.17 -4.13 6.74
CA GLN A 437 -19.08 -4.56 7.59
C GLN A 437 -17.75 -3.95 7.12
N PRO A 438 -16.79 -3.72 8.04
CA PRO A 438 -15.46 -3.20 7.70
C PRO A 438 -14.68 -4.08 6.71
N ASN A 439 -14.94 -5.39 6.68
CA ASN A 439 -14.24 -6.34 5.82
C ASN A 439 -15.06 -7.61 5.54
N GLY A 440 -14.57 -8.45 4.60
CA GLY A 440 -15.11 -9.78 4.31
C GLY A 440 -16.34 -9.79 3.39
N GLN A 441 -16.70 -8.66 2.79
CA GLN A 441 -17.85 -8.56 1.88
C GLN A 441 -17.42 -8.40 0.43
N VAL A 442 -18.19 -8.98 -0.48
CA VAL A 442 -18.05 -8.78 -1.93
C VAL A 442 -19.28 -8.06 -2.44
N SER A 443 -19.07 -6.99 -3.20
CA SER A 443 -20.12 -6.26 -3.91
C SER A 443 -19.83 -6.30 -5.40
N THR A 444 -20.87 -6.46 -6.23
CA THR A 444 -20.74 -6.52 -7.68
C THR A 444 -21.53 -5.37 -8.31
N GLN A 445 -20.89 -4.65 -9.23
CA GLN A 445 -21.52 -3.58 -10.01
C GLN A 445 -21.18 -3.74 -11.48
N ASP A 446 -22.17 -4.01 -12.31
CA ASP A 446 -21.97 -4.09 -13.76
C ASP A 446 -22.31 -2.75 -14.43
N PHE A 447 -21.70 -2.50 -15.58
CA PHE A 447 -21.93 -1.32 -16.39
C PHE A 447 -22.35 -1.71 -17.80
N CYS A 448 -23.41 -1.07 -18.29
CA CYS A 448 -23.90 -1.27 -19.64
C CYS A 448 -23.50 -0.09 -20.54
N ILE A 449 -22.79 -0.39 -21.61
CA ILE A 449 -22.37 0.57 -22.64
C ILE A 449 -23.27 0.39 -23.86
N SER A 450 -23.79 1.49 -24.40
CA SER A 450 -24.53 1.49 -25.66
C SER A 450 -23.96 2.52 -26.64
N ALA A 451 -24.19 2.30 -27.93
CA ALA A 451 -23.77 3.25 -28.96
C ALA A 451 -24.50 4.60 -28.84
N ASN A 452 -23.77 5.70 -29.01
CA ASN A 452 -24.33 7.04 -29.19
C ASN A 452 -23.92 7.55 -30.57
N GLY A 453 -24.82 7.47 -31.56
CA GLY A 453 -24.53 7.82 -32.94
C GLY A 453 -23.78 6.72 -33.71
N ASN A 454 -23.23 7.06 -34.87
CA ASN A 454 -22.54 6.13 -35.77
C ASN A 454 -21.11 6.62 -36.00
N PHE A 455 -20.15 5.96 -35.36
CA PHE A 455 -18.74 6.32 -35.33
C PHE A 455 -17.87 5.08 -35.57
N PRO A 456 -17.58 4.72 -36.84
CA PRO A 456 -16.53 3.74 -37.13
C PRO A 456 -15.17 4.36 -36.83
N ASP A 457 -14.31 3.70 -36.06
CA ASP A 457 -13.04 4.30 -35.60
C ASP A 457 -12.01 3.21 -35.30
N GLY A 458 -10.95 3.12 -36.12
CA GLY A 458 -9.87 2.14 -35.99
C GLY A 458 -8.59 2.76 -35.44
N GLU A 459 -7.84 2.03 -34.64
CA GLU A 459 -6.50 2.43 -34.19
C GLU A 459 -5.51 1.30 -34.46
N ILE A 460 -4.31 1.65 -34.96
CA ILE A 460 -3.20 0.71 -35.14
C ILE A 460 -1.94 1.19 -34.44
N THR A 461 -1.22 0.25 -33.83
CA THR A 461 0.10 0.51 -33.26
C THR A 461 1.03 -0.68 -33.44
N ILE A 462 2.33 -0.44 -33.29
CA ILE A 462 3.40 -1.44 -33.33
C ILE A 462 4.24 -1.33 -32.07
N ALA A 463 4.52 -2.45 -31.42
CA ALA A 463 5.29 -2.47 -30.19
C ALA A 463 6.35 -3.60 -30.23
N PRO A 464 7.65 -3.29 -30.07
CA PRO A 464 8.69 -4.32 -30.02
C PRO A 464 8.69 -5.01 -28.65
N GLU A 465 8.71 -6.35 -28.65
CA GLU A 465 8.95 -7.14 -27.43
C GLU A 465 10.44 -7.30 -27.18
N LEU A 466 11.19 -7.54 -28.26
CA LEU A 466 12.66 -7.66 -28.23
C LEU A 466 13.27 -6.59 -29.12
N ARG A 467 14.23 -5.85 -28.56
CA ARG A 467 14.97 -4.80 -29.26
C ARG A 467 15.64 -5.30 -30.54
N LEU A 468 15.76 -4.44 -31.55
CA LEU A 468 16.38 -4.79 -32.83
C LEU A 468 17.90 -4.99 -32.66
N ARG A 469 18.39 -6.19 -32.97
CA ARG A 469 19.81 -6.56 -32.83
C ARG A 469 20.37 -7.13 -34.15
N PRO A 470 21.41 -6.52 -34.75
CA PRO A 470 21.96 -7.00 -36.01
C PRO A 470 22.44 -8.46 -35.93
N GLY A 471 21.95 -9.30 -36.84
CA GLY A 471 22.29 -10.72 -36.92
C GLY A 471 21.47 -11.65 -36.03
N TYR A 472 20.49 -11.12 -35.29
CA TYR A 472 19.62 -11.86 -34.39
C TYR A 472 18.15 -11.74 -34.80
N THR A 473 17.33 -12.62 -34.22
CA THR A 473 15.88 -12.54 -34.27
C THR A 473 15.37 -11.51 -33.24
N SER A 474 14.34 -10.78 -33.61
CA SER A 474 13.55 -9.87 -32.78
C SER A 474 12.06 -10.17 -32.96
N THR A 475 11.26 -9.82 -31.97
CA THR A 475 9.81 -10.02 -31.96
C THR A 475 9.11 -8.67 -31.81
N MET A 476 8.08 -8.45 -32.62
CA MET A 476 7.26 -7.24 -32.61
C MET A 476 5.77 -7.58 -32.71
N ARG A 477 4.94 -6.74 -32.11
CA ARG A 477 3.49 -6.87 -32.08
C ARG A 477 2.83 -5.79 -32.91
N LEU A 478 1.89 -6.19 -33.74
CA LEU A 478 0.92 -5.31 -34.38
C LEU A 478 -0.40 -5.41 -33.63
N LEU A 479 -0.91 -4.29 -33.15
CA LEU A 479 -2.18 -4.21 -32.44
C LEU A 479 -3.13 -3.34 -33.25
N ILE A 480 -4.28 -3.91 -33.65
CA ILE A 480 -5.41 -3.16 -34.19
C ILE A 480 -6.56 -3.16 -33.18
N ARG A 481 -7.23 -2.03 -33.04
CA ARG A 481 -8.33 -1.84 -32.08
C ARG A 481 -9.51 -1.16 -32.76
N ASN A 482 -10.71 -1.50 -32.32
CA ASN A 482 -11.91 -0.76 -32.68
C ASN A 482 -12.33 0.14 -31.50
N LYS A 483 -12.08 1.44 -31.66
CA LYS A 483 -12.45 2.49 -30.70
C LYS A 483 -13.80 3.13 -31.00
N GLY A 484 -14.42 2.68 -32.09
CA GLY A 484 -15.70 3.11 -32.58
C GLY A 484 -16.82 2.17 -32.13
N ASN A 485 -18.03 2.52 -32.52
CA ASN A 485 -19.24 1.79 -32.16
C ASN A 485 -19.83 0.97 -33.33
N GLN A 486 -19.07 0.84 -34.42
CA GLN A 486 -19.44 0.06 -35.60
C GLN A 486 -18.48 -1.11 -35.79
N ILE A 487 -18.96 -2.21 -36.35
CA ILE A 487 -18.11 -3.34 -36.75
C ILE A 487 -17.21 -2.91 -37.92
N LEU A 488 -15.89 -3.12 -37.78
CA LEU A 488 -14.91 -2.72 -38.79
C LEU A 488 -14.41 -3.89 -39.63
N ASN A 489 -14.11 -3.58 -40.90
CA ASN A 489 -13.49 -4.49 -41.86
C ASN A 489 -12.50 -3.68 -42.69
N GLY A 490 -11.38 -4.29 -43.08
CA GLY A 490 -10.39 -3.59 -43.88
C GLY A 490 -9.06 -4.33 -44.03
N LEU A 491 -8.03 -3.54 -44.32
CA LEU A 491 -6.65 -3.98 -44.43
C LEU A 491 -5.80 -3.27 -43.37
N PHE A 492 -4.74 -3.92 -42.93
CA PHE A 492 -3.63 -3.26 -42.26
C PHE A 492 -2.31 -3.74 -42.83
N TYR A 493 -1.28 -2.93 -42.69
CA TYR A 493 0.02 -3.18 -43.28
C TYR A 493 1.17 -2.71 -42.38
N LEU A 494 2.35 -3.26 -42.67
CA LEU A 494 3.63 -2.82 -42.13
C LEU A 494 4.58 -2.62 -43.31
N ASN A 495 5.06 -1.38 -43.47
CA ASN A 495 6.15 -1.01 -44.35
C ASN A 495 7.47 -1.07 -43.59
N TYR A 496 8.52 -1.58 -44.24
CA TYR A 496 9.85 -1.73 -43.66
C TYR A 496 10.94 -1.50 -44.70
N GLU A 497 12.15 -1.24 -44.24
CA GLU A 497 13.32 -1.10 -45.12
C GLU A 497 13.67 -2.44 -45.79
N TRP A 498 13.31 -2.56 -47.07
CA TRP A 498 13.51 -3.79 -47.83
C TRP A 498 14.98 -4.24 -47.83
N GLY A 499 15.16 -5.53 -47.58
CA GLY A 499 16.48 -6.17 -47.55
C GLY A 499 17.21 -6.06 -46.23
N LYS A 500 16.82 -5.17 -45.29
CA LYS A 500 17.45 -5.07 -43.95
C LYS A 500 16.78 -5.98 -42.91
N VAL A 501 15.49 -6.25 -43.08
CA VAL A 501 14.68 -7.07 -42.17
C VAL A 501 13.97 -8.16 -42.97
N THR A 502 13.91 -9.37 -42.41
CA THR A 502 13.25 -10.53 -43.01
C THR A 502 12.19 -11.09 -42.06
N LEU A 503 10.96 -11.28 -42.52
CA LEU A 503 9.92 -11.99 -41.75
C LEU A 503 10.27 -13.48 -41.65
N LEU A 504 10.37 -14.00 -40.43
CA LEU A 504 10.55 -15.43 -40.16
C LEU A 504 9.21 -16.12 -39.93
N SER A 505 8.38 -15.56 -39.04
CA SER A 505 7.08 -16.11 -38.70
C SER A 505 6.08 -15.00 -38.32
N SER A 506 4.79 -15.32 -38.39
CA SER A 506 3.69 -14.44 -38.00
C SER A 506 2.53 -15.26 -37.46
N THR A 507 1.92 -14.87 -36.34
CA THR A 507 0.76 -15.58 -35.77
C THR A 507 -0.44 -15.60 -36.72
N VAL A 508 -0.58 -14.53 -37.51
CA VAL A 508 -1.52 -14.46 -38.64
C VAL A 508 -0.71 -14.25 -39.92
N PRO A 509 -0.70 -15.19 -40.88
CA PRO A 509 0.05 -15.01 -42.12
C PRO A 509 -0.41 -13.78 -42.92
N PRO A 510 0.51 -12.96 -43.46
CA PRO A 510 0.15 -11.85 -44.35
C PRO A 510 -0.59 -12.37 -45.59
N THR A 511 -1.66 -11.68 -45.97
CA THR A 511 -2.44 -11.97 -47.18
C THR A 511 -1.67 -11.60 -48.45
N ASN A 512 -0.82 -10.58 -48.38
CA ASN A 512 0.09 -10.21 -49.46
C ASN A 512 1.45 -9.79 -48.89
N GLN A 513 2.52 -10.12 -49.61
CA GLN A 513 3.88 -9.74 -49.27
C GLN A 513 4.58 -9.21 -50.51
N THR A 514 5.01 -7.95 -50.46
CA THR A 514 5.80 -7.32 -51.52
C THR A 514 7.12 -6.82 -50.95
N GLN A 515 8.02 -6.34 -51.80
CA GLN A 515 9.31 -5.82 -51.33
C GLN A 515 9.08 -4.60 -50.43
N GLY A 516 9.39 -4.74 -49.13
CA GLY A 516 9.26 -3.65 -48.15
C GLY A 516 7.86 -3.48 -47.57
N GLN A 517 6.92 -4.40 -47.82
CA GLN A 517 5.57 -4.32 -47.24
C GLN A 517 4.94 -5.70 -46.99
N TRP A 518 4.34 -5.86 -45.80
CA TRP A 518 3.46 -6.96 -45.44
C TRP A 518 2.04 -6.45 -45.22
N VAL A 519 1.03 -7.15 -45.74
CA VAL A 519 -0.39 -6.73 -45.70
C VAL A 519 -1.27 -7.86 -45.18
N TRP A 520 -2.20 -7.52 -44.30
CA TRP A 520 -3.21 -8.40 -43.73
C TRP A 520 -4.62 -7.88 -44.00
N VAL A 521 -5.59 -8.80 -43.97
CA VAL A 521 -7.02 -8.51 -44.00
C VAL A 521 -7.59 -8.78 -42.61
N TYR A 522 -8.46 -7.89 -42.12
CA TYR A 522 -9.28 -8.15 -40.95
C TYR A 522 -10.76 -7.97 -41.29
N THR A 523 -11.59 -8.81 -40.69
CA THR A 523 -13.05 -8.78 -40.82
C THR A 523 -13.72 -8.88 -39.47
N ASP A 524 -14.88 -8.28 -39.32
CA ASP A 524 -15.71 -8.41 -38.13
C ASP A 524 -15.01 -7.99 -36.84
N LEU A 525 -14.25 -6.88 -36.86
CA LEU A 525 -13.62 -6.33 -35.65
C LEU A 525 -14.69 -5.58 -34.83
N GLN A 526 -15.11 -6.17 -33.72
CA GLN A 526 -16.20 -5.68 -32.87
C GLN A 526 -15.79 -4.42 -32.08
N PRO A 527 -16.72 -3.53 -31.69
CA PRO A 527 -16.44 -2.43 -30.76
C PRO A 527 -15.77 -2.92 -29.46
N PHE A 528 -14.76 -2.20 -28.99
CA PHE A 528 -13.89 -2.58 -27.85
C PHE A 528 -13.02 -3.83 -28.06
N GLU A 529 -13.03 -4.44 -29.26
CA GLU A 529 -12.15 -5.55 -29.59
C GLU A 529 -10.75 -5.04 -29.97
N SER A 530 -9.74 -5.76 -29.47
CA SER A 530 -8.34 -5.64 -29.85
C SER A 530 -7.87 -6.94 -30.49
N ARG A 531 -7.13 -6.87 -31.60
CA ARG A 531 -6.48 -8.04 -32.23
C ARG A 531 -4.99 -7.83 -32.36
N LEU A 532 -4.26 -8.89 -32.02
CA LEU A 532 -2.80 -8.91 -32.01
C LEU A 532 -2.27 -9.80 -33.13
N VAL A 533 -1.24 -9.32 -33.84
CA VAL A 533 -0.40 -10.14 -34.70
C VAL A 533 1.04 -10.04 -34.21
N GLU A 534 1.62 -11.16 -33.79
CA GLU A 534 3.02 -11.23 -33.38
C GLU A 534 3.86 -11.63 -34.59
N LEU A 535 4.95 -10.90 -34.81
CA LEU A 535 5.89 -11.08 -35.90
C LEU A 535 7.25 -11.42 -35.33
N GLU A 536 7.84 -12.50 -35.83
CA GLU A 536 9.24 -12.84 -35.60
C GLU A 536 10.04 -12.40 -36.82
N VAL A 537 11.00 -11.50 -36.63
CA VAL A 537 11.79 -10.92 -37.71
C VAL A 537 13.29 -11.14 -37.48
N TYR A 538 14.01 -11.41 -38.56
CA TYR A 538 15.47 -11.42 -38.56
C TYR A 538 16.02 -10.08 -39.03
N VAL A 539 16.90 -9.48 -38.24
CA VAL A 539 17.62 -8.26 -38.61
C VAL A 539 18.95 -8.66 -39.23
N ASN A 540 19.26 -8.15 -40.42
CA ASN A 540 20.52 -8.48 -41.10
C ASN A 540 21.75 -8.20 -40.22
N SER A 541 22.73 -9.09 -40.28
CA SER A 541 24.05 -8.88 -39.69
C SER A 541 24.86 -7.84 -40.48
N PRO A 542 25.94 -7.30 -39.89
CA PRO A 542 26.89 -6.43 -40.59
C PRO A 542 27.55 -7.06 -41.83
N ASN A 543 27.47 -8.40 -41.97
CA ASN A 543 28.07 -9.15 -43.07
C ASN A 543 27.11 -9.41 -44.25
N GLN A 544 25.84 -8.99 -44.14
CA GLN A 544 24.82 -9.14 -45.18
C GLN A 544 24.64 -7.83 -45.97
N VAL A 545 24.00 -7.89 -47.13
CA VAL A 545 23.75 -6.72 -47.99
C VAL A 545 22.25 -6.59 -48.25
N PRO A 546 21.61 -5.47 -47.86
CA PRO A 546 22.16 -4.35 -47.09
C PRO A 546 22.49 -4.73 -45.64
N ALA A 547 23.61 -4.22 -45.14
CA ALA A 547 24.05 -4.44 -43.76
C ALA A 547 23.21 -3.59 -42.79
N VAL A 548 23.01 -4.11 -41.58
CA VAL A 548 22.57 -3.32 -40.42
C VAL A 548 23.69 -3.36 -39.39
N ASN A 549 24.07 -2.20 -38.88
CA ASN A 549 25.08 -2.02 -37.85
C ASN A 549 24.44 -1.51 -36.57
N VAL A 550 25.11 -1.71 -35.45
CA VAL A 550 24.71 -1.08 -34.18
C VAL A 550 24.75 0.44 -34.36
N GLY A 551 23.67 1.12 -33.95
CA GLY A 551 23.49 2.56 -34.16
C GLY A 551 22.70 2.91 -35.42
N ASP A 552 22.48 1.97 -36.34
CA ASP A 552 21.60 2.21 -37.49
C ASP A 552 20.15 2.36 -37.00
N SER A 553 19.45 3.38 -37.49
CA SER A 553 18.02 3.55 -37.26
C SER A 553 17.23 2.76 -38.30
N LEU A 554 16.31 1.93 -37.84
CA LEU A 554 15.39 1.17 -38.67
C LEU A 554 13.98 1.75 -38.51
N GLN A 555 13.35 2.08 -39.63
CA GLN A 555 12.00 2.63 -39.65
C GLN A 555 10.97 1.58 -40.06
N PHE A 556 9.87 1.54 -39.31
CA PHE A 556 8.67 0.75 -39.57
C PHE A 556 7.48 1.70 -39.62
N GLU A 557 6.69 1.62 -40.66
CA GLU A 557 5.44 2.38 -40.77
C GLU A 557 4.29 1.39 -40.80
N VAL A 558 3.41 1.49 -39.82
CA VAL A 558 2.20 0.70 -39.78
C VAL A 558 1.01 1.56 -40.13
N GLY A 559 0.04 0.98 -40.82
CA GLY A 559 -1.19 1.66 -41.17
C GLY A 559 -2.35 0.71 -41.32
N MET A 560 -3.55 1.24 -41.13
CA MET A 560 -4.80 0.52 -41.39
C MET A 560 -5.75 1.36 -42.23
N THR A 561 -6.58 0.68 -43.00
CA THR A 561 -7.56 1.30 -43.91
C THR A 561 -8.94 0.72 -43.64
N PRO A 562 -9.62 1.13 -42.55
CA PRO A 562 -11.02 0.79 -42.32
C PRO A 562 -11.91 1.39 -43.42
N SER A 563 -13.10 0.82 -43.61
CA SER A 563 -14.05 1.24 -44.65
C SER A 563 -14.61 2.66 -44.45
N ALA A 564 -14.67 3.12 -43.20
CA ALA A 564 -14.99 4.47 -42.77
C ALA A 564 -14.30 4.71 -41.43
N ASP A 565 -13.98 5.95 -41.10
CA ASP A 565 -13.20 6.27 -39.90
C ASP A 565 -13.48 7.67 -39.36
N ALA A 566 -13.67 7.78 -38.05
CA ALA A 566 -13.99 9.01 -37.35
C ALA A 566 -12.73 9.80 -36.97
N GLN A 567 -11.60 9.14 -36.71
CA GLN A 567 -10.34 9.78 -36.36
C GLN A 567 -9.16 9.27 -37.21
N PRO A 568 -9.00 9.71 -38.47
CA PRO A 568 -7.98 9.13 -39.35
C PRO A 568 -6.51 9.27 -38.94
N GLN A 569 -6.20 10.01 -37.87
CA GLN A 569 -4.84 10.29 -37.39
C GLN A 569 -4.25 9.15 -36.55
N ASP A 570 -5.06 8.25 -35.97
CA ASP A 570 -4.57 7.08 -35.22
C ASP A 570 -4.58 5.78 -36.05
N ASN A 571 -4.87 5.92 -37.35
CA ASN A 571 -4.79 4.85 -38.34
C ASN A 571 -3.39 4.60 -38.90
N ALA A 572 -2.37 5.33 -38.43
CA ALA A 572 -0.98 5.10 -38.82
C ALA A 572 -0.01 5.51 -37.72
N LEU A 573 1.11 4.79 -37.64
CA LEU A 573 2.21 5.09 -36.73
C LEU A 573 3.54 4.82 -37.45
N VAL A 574 4.49 5.75 -37.31
CA VAL A 574 5.87 5.56 -37.74
C VAL A 574 6.72 5.28 -36.51
N PHE A 575 7.16 4.03 -36.39
CA PHE A 575 8.06 3.58 -35.33
C PHE A 575 9.50 3.56 -35.85
N THR A 576 10.40 4.22 -35.13
CA THR A 576 11.83 4.22 -35.46
C THR A 576 12.63 3.73 -34.27
N GLU A 577 13.44 2.70 -34.47
CA GLU A 577 14.28 2.14 -33.43
C GLU A 577 15.73 2.07 -33.87
N THR A 578 16.64 2.43 -32.97
CA THR A 578 18.09 2.26 -33.18
C THR A 578 18.48 0.82 -32.86
N ALA A 579 19.17 0.16 -33.80
CA ALA A 579 19.70 -1.17 -33.61
C ALA A 579 20.75 -1.20 -32.48
N VAL A 580 20.57 -2.09 -31.51
CA VAL A 580 21.41 -2.17 -30.29
C VAL A 580 22.32 -3.39 -30.29
N ALA A 581 23.41 -3.32 -29.51
CA ALA A 581 24.32 -4.44 -29.30
C ALA A 581 23.86 -5.35 -28.16
N THR A 582 23.38 -4.74 -27.07
CA THR A 582 23.05 -5.37 -25.80
C THR A 582 21.67 -6.02 -25.83
N TYR A 583 21.54 -7.11 -25.09
CA TYR A 583 20.25 -7.72 -24.80
C TYR A 583 19.70 -7.10 -23.52
N GLU A 584 18.63 -6.32 -23.64
CA GLU A 584 17.99 -5.57 -22.56
C GLU A 584 16.52 -5.95 -22.50
N PRO A 585 16.16 -7.08 -21.85
CA PRO A 585 14.80 -7.61 -21.90
C PRO A 585 13.83 -6.88 -20.97
N ASN A 586 14.36 -6.24 -19.92
CA ASN A 586 13.62 -5.34 -19.03
C ASN A 586 13.82 -3.90 -19.51
N ASN A 587 12.83 -3.30 -20.16
CA ASN A 587 12.95 -1.96 -20.76
C ASN A 587 11.59 -1.24 -20.86
N ILE A 588 11.65 0.07 -21.05
CA ILE A 588 10.50 0.91 -21.44
C ILE A 588 10.85 1.68 -22.72
N ILE A 589 9.92 1.72 -23.67
CA ILE A 589 10.13 2.31 -25.00
C ILE A 589 8.96 3.23 -25.35
N CYS A 590 9.24 4.50 -25.67
CA CYS A 590 8.30 5.39 -26.34
C CYS A 590 8.25 5.06 -27.85
N LEU A 591 7.07 4.72 -28.35
CA LEU A 591 6.89 4.26 -29.74
C LEU A 591 6.91 5.40 -30.75
N GLU A 592 6.67 6.64 -30.31
CA GLU A 592 6.82 7.86 -31.11
C GLU A 592 8.29 8.27 -31.31
N GLY A 593 9.22 7.61 -30.63
CA GLY A 593 10.65 7.87 -30.72
C GLY A 593 11.15 8.90 -29.71
N ASN A 594 12.43 9.27 -29.84
CA ASN A 594 13.15 10.12 -28.90
C ASN A 594 13.04 11.63 -29.20
N GLN A 595 12.43 12.00 -30.32
CA GLN A 595 12.24 13.39 -30.71
C GLN A 595 10.89 13.59 -31.41
N LEU A 596 10.14 14.59 -30.97
CA LEU A 596 8.85 14.97 -31.53
C LEU A 596 8.81 16.46 -31.89
N PRO A 597 8.07 16.88 -32.94
CA PRO A 597 7.86 18.29 -33.23
C PRO A 597 6.98 18.95 -32.16
N LEU A 598 7.03 20.28 -32.06
CA LEU A 598 6.20 21.03 -31.11
C LEU A 598 4.70 20.89 -31.40
N SER A 599 4.33 20.59 -32.64
CA SER A 599 2.94 20.30 -32.99
C SER A 599 2.38 19.02 -32.36
N ALA A 600 3.24 18.15 -31.80
CA ALA A 600 2.83 16.94 -31.10
C ALA A 600 2.68 17.14 -29.57
N VAL A 601 2.92 18.34 -29.05
CA VAL A 601 2.66 18.68 -27.65
C VAL A 601 1.17 18.53 -27.36
N GLY A 602 0.83 17.87 -26.25
CA GLY A 602 -0.54 17.56 -25.86
C GLY A 602 -1.11 16.30 -26.53
N SER A 603 -0.37 15.65 -27.43
CA SER A 603 -0.75 14.36 -28.02
C SER A 603 -0.45 13.18 -27.09
N TYR A 604 -1.07 12.03 -27.38
CA TYR A 604 -0.74 10.76 -26.74
C TYR A 604 0.63 10.26 -27.21
N LEU A 605 1.39 9.73 -26.25
CA LEU A 605 2.56 8.91 -26.49
C LEU A 605 2.27 7.49 -26.03
N HIS A 606 2.71 6.50 -26.81
CA HIS A 606 2.57 5.09 -26.50
C HIS A 606 3.86 4.56 -25.88
N TYR A 607 3.70 3.81 -24.80
CA TYR A 607 4.79 3.18 -24.08
C TYR A 607 4.61 1.67 -24.03
N MET A 608 5.64 0.97 -24.49
CA MET A 608 5.79 -0.47 -24.27
C MET A 608 6.73 -0.69 -23.09
N VAL A 609 6.25 -1.39 -22.05
CA VAL A 609 7.09 -1.90 -20.96
C VAL A 609 7.27 -3.39 -21.16
N ASN A 610 8.51 -3.82 -21.36
CA ASN A 610 8.89 -5.22 -21.48
C ASN A 610 9.55 -5.68 -20.19
N PHE A 611 9.26 -6.91 -19.77
CA PHE A 611 9.89 -7.53 -18.62
C PHE A 611 10.24 -9.00 -18.86
N GLU A 612 11.35 -9.44 -18.28
CA GLU A 612 11.83 -10.83 -18.25
C GLU A 612 12.28 -11.18 -16.84
N ASN A 613 11.87 -12.35 -16.35
CA ASN A 613 12.37 -12.87 -15.08
C ASN A 613 13.82 -13.36 -15.23
N THR A 614 14.77 -12.48 -14.88
CA THR A 614 16.21 -12.78 -14.87
C THR A 614 16.68 -13.48 -13.59
N GLY A 615 15.76 -13.78 -12.66
CA GLY A 615 16.05 -14.48 -11.40
C GLY A 615 16.25 -15.98 -11.57
N SER A 616 16.74 -16.66 -10.53
CA SER A 616 16.99 -18.11 -10.56
C SER A 616 15.79 -18.97 -10.18
N GLN A 617 14.63 -18.36 -9.91
CA GLN A 617 13.39 -19.04 -9.53
C GLN A 617 12.23 -18.49 -10.35
N SER A 618 11.22 -19.32 -10.59
CA SER A 618 9.97 -18.91 -11.24
C SER A 618 9.24 -17.90 -10.34
N ALA A 619 8.81 -16.79 -10.93
CA ALA A 619 8.04 -15.77 -10.23
C ALA A 619 6.56 -16.11 -10.31
N GLN A 620 5.83 -15.99 -9.21
CA GLN A 620 4.39 -16.30 -9.15
C GLN A 620 3.50 -15.10 -9.46
N GLN A 621 4.01 -13.89 -9.20
CA GLN A 621 3.37 -12.63 -9.51
C GLN A 621 4.38 -11.62 -10.07
N VAL A 622 3.90 -10.74 -10.95
CA VAL A 622 4.67 -9.62 -11.49
C VAL A 622 3.90 -8.32 -11.31
N VAL A 623 4.62 -7.24 -11.04
CA VAL A 623 4.03 -5.90 -10.94
C VAL A 623 4.85 -4.93 -11.74
N VAL A 624 4.19 -4.17 -12.58
CA VAL A 624 4.79 -3.03 -13.29
C VAL A 624 4.30 -1.75 -12.63
N ARG A 625 5.21 -1.01 -12.00
CA ARG A 625 4.93 0.30 -11.39
C ARG A 625 5.49 1.41 -12.26
N LEU A 626 4.64 2.33 -12.68
CA LEU A 626 5.02 3.54 -13.40
C LEU A 626 4.82 4.77 -12.51
N ASN A 627 5.80 5.66 -12.53
CA ASN A 627 5.70 6.98 -11.90
C ASN A 627 5.52 8.04 -12.99
N ILE A 628 4.28 8.50 -13.17
CA ILE A 628 3.90 9.43 -14.23
C ILE A 628 4.12 10.85 -13.74
N ASN A 629 5.21 11.51 -14.16
CA ASN A 629 5.52 12.86 -13.68
C ASN A 629 4.42 13.86 -14.06
N PRO A 630 3.70 14.47 -13.09
CA PRO A 630 2.61 15.40 -13.38
C PRO A 630 3.06 16.72 -14.00
N ALA A 631 4.36 17.03 -13.99
CA ALA A 631 4.93 18.15 -14.73
C ALA A 631 5.09 17.87 -16.24
N GLU A 632 5.19 16.59 -16.62
CA GLU A 632 5.45 16.13 -17.99
C GLU A 632 4.16 15.62 -18.67
N TYR A 633 3.26 15.00 -17.90
CA TYR A 633 2.06 14.34 -18.42
C TYR A 633 0.76 14.77 -17.75
N ALA A 634 -0.36 14.63 -18.48
CA ALA A 634 -1.69 14.62 -17.90
C ALA A 634 -1.96 13.25 -17.27
N VAL A 635 -1.69 13.08 -15.96
CA VAL A 635 -1.78 11.82 -15.22
C VAL A 635 -3.11 11.07 -15.40
N ASP A 636 -4.23 11.78 -15.46
CA ASP A 636 -5.55 11.16 -15.64
C ASP A 636 -5.78 10.59 -17.04
N SER A 637 -4.92 10.90 -18.02
CA SER A 637 -5.05 10.42 -19.40
C SER A 637 -4.49 9.03 -19.63
N VAL A 638 -3.84 8.41 -18.63
CA VAL A 638 -3.29 7.05 -18.76
C VAL A 638 -4.40 6.09 -19.19
N GLN A 639 -4.11 5.34 -20.25
CA GLN A 639 -4.99 4.34 -20.84
C GLN A 639 -4.18 3.08 -21.19
N LEU A 640 -4.63 1.92 -20.70
CA LEU A 640 -4.07 0.63 -21.10
C LEU A 640 -4.63 0.20 -22.46
N LEU A 641 -3.77 -0.38 -23.29
CA LEU A 641 -4.12 -0.84 -24.64
C LEU A 641 -4.04 -2.36 -24.76
N GLU A 642 -3.04 -2.96 -24.11
CA GLU A 642 -2.84 -4.40 -24.05
C GLU A 642 -1.96 -4.77 -22.84
N THR A 643 -2.15 -5.98 -22.32
CA THR A 643 -1.28 -6.56 -21.29
C THR A 643 -1.09 -8.05 -21.57
N SER A 644 0.13 -8.56 -21.46
CA SER A 644 0.49 -9.94 -21.82
C SER A 644 -0.27 -11.04 -21.06
N ALA A 645 -0.92 -10.71 -19.96
CA ALA A 645 -1.78 -11.60 -19.19
C ALA A 645 -2.92 -10.81 -18.52
N THR A 646 -3.89 -11.52 -17.94
CA THR A 646 -4.92 -10.89 -17.11
C THR A 646 -4.26 -10.12 -15.98
N SER A 647 -4.57 -8.82 -15.91
CA SER A 647 -3.96 -7.89 -14.97
C SER A 647 -5.02 -7.12 -14.20
N TYR A 648 -4.60 -6.59 -13.05
CA TYR A 648 -5.36 -5.63 -12.26
C TYR A 648 -4.56 -4.35 -12.16
N THR A 649 -5.21 -3.21 -12.36
CA THR A 649 -4.49 -1.94 -12.32
C THR A 649 -5.01 -1.10 -11.18
N ARG A 650 -4.11 -0.45 -10.46
CA ARG A 650 -4.42 0.57 -9.47
C ARG A 650 -3.60 1.80 -9.80
N GLN A 651 -4.28 2.92 -9.94
CA GLN A 651 -3.63 4.22 -10.00
C GLN A 651 -4.07 5.04 -8.79
N LYS A 652 -3.07 5.54 -8.05
CA LYS A 652 -3.23 6.47 -6.93
C LYS A 652 -2.28 7.63 -7.14
N ASP A 653 -2.82 8.84 -7.18
CA ASP A 653 -2.09 10.05 -7.55
C ASP A 653 -1.33 9.86 -8.88
N ASN A 654 -0.01 10.05 -8.88
CA ASN A 654 0.88 9.91 -10.04
C ASN A 654 1.49 8.52 -10.21
N ILE A 655 1.10 7.54 -9.39
CA ILE A 655 1.63 6.17 -9.44
C ILE A 655 0.59 5.26 -10.09
N VAL A 656 0.99 4.55 -11.14
CA VAL A 656 0.19 3.52 -11.81
C VAL A 656 0.85 2.17 -11.58
N GLU A 657 0.14 1.22 -10.99
CA GLU A 657 0.63 -0.12 -10.72
C GLU A 657 -0.24 -1.16 -11.42
N ILE A 658 0.38 -2.05 -12.19
CA ILE A 658 -0.28 -3.08 -13.00
C ILE A 658 0.20 -4.43 -12.50
N PHE A 659 -0.74 -5.21 -11.97
CA PHE A 659 -0.49 -6.42 -11.21
C PHE A 659 -0.90 -7.62 -12.01
N PHE A 660 -0.02 -8.62 -12.04
CA PHE A 660 -0.22 -9.91 -12.65
C PHE A 660 -0.16 -10.98 -11.56
N PRO A 661 -1.22 -11.17 -10.75
CA PRO A 661 -1.17 -11.97 -9.53
C PRO A 661 -1.08 -13.49 -9.77
N ASN A 662 -1.33 -13.95 -10.99
CA ASN A 662 -1.29 -15.36 -11.38
C ASN A 662 -0.37 -15.60 -12.59
N LEU A 663 0.48 -14.62 -12.92
CA LEU A 663 1.42 -14.76 -14.02
C LEU A 663 2.66 -15.48 -13.51
N GLN A 664 2.68 -16.79 -13.72
CA GLN A 664 3.87 -17.60 -13.51
C GLN A 664 4.88 -17.27 -14.62
N VAL A 665 6.00 -16.65 -14.24
CA VAL A 665 7.09 -16.34 -15.17
C VAL A 665 8.31 -17.15 -14.76
N ASP A 666 8.55 -18.25 -15.48
CA ASP A 666 9.77 -19.04 -15.31
C ASP A 666 11.02 -18.19 -15.60
N THR A 667 12.20 -18.66 -15.17
CA THR A 667 13.47 -18.01 -15.51
C THR A 667 13.61 -17.88 -17.04
N GLY A 668 13.80 -16.65 -17.52
CA GLY A 668 13.82 -16.32 -18.95
C GLY A 668 12.44 -16.18 -19.59
N GLY A 669 11.35 -16.30 -18.83
CA GLY A 669 10.00 -15.99 -19.28
C GLY A 669 9.77 -14.49 -19.37
N HIS A 670 8.84 -14.08 -20.24
CA HIS A 670 8.60 -12.69 -20.62
C HIS A 670 7.16 -12.24 -20.37
N GLY A 671 6.97 -10.93 -20.26
CA GLY A 671 5.67 -10.28 -20.35
C GLY A 671 5.80 -8.81 -20.72
N ASN A 672 4.67 -8.15 -20.93
CA ASN A 672 4.64 -6.75 -21.35
C ASN A 672 3.34 -6.04 -20.98
N VAL A 673 3.44 -4.71 -21.01
CA VAL A 673 2.34 -3.77 -20.84
C VAL A 673 2.44 -2.74 -21.97
N LEU A 674 1.37 -2.59 -22.74
CA LEU A 674 1.24 -1.51 -23.71
C LEU A 674 0.21 -0.50 -23.21
N MET A 675 0.64 0.76 -23.09
CA MET A 675 -0.19 1.85 -22.62
C MET A 675 0.05 3.13 -23.41
N LYS A 676 -0.83 4.11 -23.27
CA LYS A 676 -0.62 5.47 -23.74
C LYS A 676 -0.91 6.50 -22.66
N VAL A 677 -0.21 7.62 -22.73
CA VAL A 677 -0.39 8.76 -21.83
C VAL A 677 -0.20 10.06 -22.60
N ARG A 678 -0.99 11.07 -22.29
CA ARG A 678 -0.96 12.37 -22.95
C ARG A 678 0.09 13.26 -22.31
N SER A 679 0.95 13.87 -23.12
CA SER A 679 1.86 14.92 -22.67
C SER A 679 1.09 16.15 -22.17
N LYS A 680 1.73 16.97 -21.33
CA LYS A 680 1.18 18.25 -20.92
C LYS A 680 1.10 19.22 -22.10
N ASP A 681 0.05 20.05 -22.12
CA ASP A 681 -0.20 21.03 -23.20
C ASP A 681 0.77 22.22 -23.22
N ASN A 682 1.55 22.42 -22.15
CA ASN A 682 2.39 23.59 -21.95
C ASN A 682 3.90 23.29 -22.07
N LEU A 683 4.26 22.18 -22.71
CA LEU A 683 5.65 21.87 -23.05
C LEU A 683 6.15 22.79 -24.17
N ASN A 684 7.42 23.19 -24.09
CA ASN A 684 8.07 24.15 -24.96
C ASN A 684 9.24 23.50 -25.72
N ASN A 685 9.82 24.25 -26.66
CA ASN A 685 10.97 23.79 -27.42
C ASN A 685 12.17 23.46 -26.53
N GLY A 686 12.61 22.21 -26.56
CA GLY A 686 13.68 21.64 -25.74
C GLY A 686 13.19 20.97 -24.46
N ASP A 687 11.90 21.07 -24.12
CA ASP A 687 11.31 20.30 -23.03
C ASP A 687 11.23 18.82 -23.43
N PHE A 688 11.14 17.94 -22.44
CA PHE A 688 11.14 16.50 -22.65
C PHE A 688 10.12 15.82 -21.73
N VAL A 689 9.78 14.60 -22.10
CA VAL A 689 8.98 13.69 -21.28
C VAL A 689 9.73 12.38 -21.09
N ASN A 690 9.66 11.81 -19.89
CA ASN A 690 10.35 10.59 -19.52
C ASN A 690 9.36 9.46 -19.21
N GLY A 691 9.58 8.29 -19.78
CA GLY A 691 8.98 7.04 -19.35
C GLY A 691 9.94 6.30 -18.42
N ARG A 692 9.45 5.89 -17.25
CA ARG A 692 10.18 5.00 -16.32
C ARG A 692 9.20 4.01 -15.69
N ALA A 693 9.62 2.75 -15.61
CA ALA A 693 8.90 1.70 -14.91
C ALA A 693 9.83 0.90 -14.00
N ASP A 694 9.33 0.52 -12.83
CA ASP A 694 9.96 -0.42 -11.90
C ASP A 694 9.19 -1.75 -11.97
N ILE A 695 9.89 -2.87 -12.16
CA ILE A 695 9.29 -4.20 -12.28
C ILE A 695 9.59 -5.00 -11.02
N PHE A 696 8.57 -5.51 -10.36
CA PHE A 696 8.70 -6.37 -9.19
C PHE A 696 8.32 -7.80 -9.55
N PHE A 697 9.22 -8.74 -9.27
CA PHE A 697 8.94 -10.18 -9.35
C PHE A 697 8.73 -10.69 -7.92
N ASP A 698 7.55 -11.22 -7.64
CA ASP A 698 7.11 -11.61 -6.28
C ASP A 698 7.30 -10.51 -5.24
N TYR A 699 8.21 -10.74 -4.29
CA TYR A 699 8.51 -9.86 -3.16
C TYR A 699 9.95 -9.31 -3.25
N SER A 700 10.58 -9.39 -4.43
CA SER A 700 11.95 -8.96 -4.64
C SER A 700 12.08 -7.44 -4.79
N ASN A 701 13.34 -6.95 -4.78
CA ASN A 701 13.64 -5.57 -5.13
C ASN A 701 13.30 -5.30 -6.61
N PRO A 702 12.89 -4.06 -6.95
CA PRO A 702 12.51 -3.75 -8.31
C PRO A 702 13.69 -3.83 -9.28
N VAL A 703 13.41 -4.34 -10.47
CA VAL A 703 14.27 -4.22 -11.65
C VAL A 703 13.93 -2.91 -12.36
N ASP A 704 14.92 -2.03 -12.49
CA ASP A 704 14.78 -0.75 -13.19
C ASP A 704 14.81 -0.97 -14.72
N THR A 705 13.83 -0.42 -15.42
CA THR A 705 13.73 -0.49 -16.90
C THR A 705 14.57 0.57 -17.62
N GLY A 706 15.22 1.46 -16.87
CA GLY A 706 15.88 2.64 -17.41
C GLY A 706 14.88 3.77 -17.70
N ILE A 707 15.35 4.76 -18.47
CA ILE A 707 14.54 5.93 -18.84
C ILE A 707 14.41 5.99 -20.35
N SER A 708 13.17 6.05 -20.84
CA SER A 708 12.86 6.42 -22.22
C SER A 708 12.56 7.90 -22.28
N GLN A 709 13.39 8.68 -22.98
CA GLN A 709 13.21 10.14 -23.08
C GLN A 709 12.80 10.55 -24.49
N THR A 710 11.78 11.40 -24.57
CA THR A 710 11.32 12.02 -25.81
C THR A 710 11.40 13.54 -25.68
N VAL A 711 12.16 14.18 -26.56
CA VAL A 711 12.38 15.64 -26.56
C VAL A 711 11.45 16.31 -27.57
N TYR A 712 10.75 17.36 -27.15
CA TYR A 712 9.94 18.20 -28.04
C TYR A 712 10.80 19.29 -28.67
N GLN A 713 11.16 19.09 -29.94
CA GLN A 713 12.01 20.02 -30.67
C GLN A 713 11.68 19.99 -32.16
N ASP A 714 11.30 21.15 -32.69
CA ASP A 714 11.24 21.35 -34.13
C ASP A 714 12.66 21.32 -34.69
N LEU A 715 12.87 20.51 -35.73
CA LEU A 715 14.12 20.53 -36.49
C LEU A 715 14.31 21.95 -37.03
N LYS A 716 15.29 22.67 -36.48
CA LYS A 716 15.81 23.84 -37.17
C LYS A 716 16.38 23.33 -38.48
N VAL A 717 15.84 23.81 -39.60
CA VAL A 717 16.66 23.93 -40.80
C VAL A 717 17.79 24.86 -40.37
N GLU A 718 18.95 24.30 -40.01
CA GLU A 718 20.17 25.06 -40.20
C GLU A 718 20.17 25.39 -41.69
N ASN A 719 19.81 26.63 -42.02
CA ASN A 719 20.30 27.20 -43.27
C ASN A 719 21.79 26.89 -43.25
N PRO A 720 22.32 26.09 -44.21
CA PRO A 720 23.74 25.83 -44.23
C PRO A 720 24.41 27.20 -44.22
N LEU A 721 25.25 27.43 -43.22
CA LEU A 721 25.98 28.68 -43.03
C LEU A 721 26.49 29.17 -44.39
N GLU A 722 25.96 30.29 -44.89
CA GLU A 722 26.46 31.00 -46.08
C GLU A 722 27.81 31.69 -45.76
N SER A 723 28.77 30.96 -45.19
CA SER A 723 30.10 31.49 -44.86
C SER A 723 31.14 31.19 -45.94
N VAL A 724 30.90 30.23 -46.85
CA VAL A 724 31.86 29.89 -47.91
C VAL A 724 31.83 30.93 -49.02
N THR A 725 32.72 31.92 -48.92
CA THR A 725 32.99 32.84 -50.01
C THR A 725 33.81 32.13 -51.07
N CYS A 726 33.16 31.74 -52.18
CA CYS A 726 33.85 31.18 -53.34
C CYS A 726 33.44 31.86 -54.65
N THR A 727 34.37 31.86 -55.60
CA THR A 727 34.18 32.34 -56.97
C THR A 727 34.44 31.19 -57.94
N VAL A 728 33.70 31.19 -59.06
CA VAL A 728 33.81 30.19 -60.12
C VAL A 728 34.03 30.90 -61.44
N SER A 729 35.06 30.52 -62.19
CA SER A 729 35.42 31.18 -63.45
C SER A 729 36.20 30.26 -64.39
N PRO A 730 36.03 30.37 -65.72
CA PRO A 730 35.05 31.21 -66.41
C PRO A 730 33.62 30.62 -66.32
N ASN A 731 32.62 31.49 -66.36
CA ASN A 731 31.20 31.12 -66.47
C ASN A 731 30.54 32.10 -67.46
N PRO A 732 30.32 31.74 -68.74
CA PRO A 732 30.25 30.37 -69.26
C PRO A 732 31.60 29.61 -69.38
N ILE A 733 31.55 28.28 -69.26
CA ILE A 733 32.69 27.34 -69.28
C ILE A 733 32.89 26.85 -70.72
N ILE A 734 34.13 26.88 -71.23
CA ILE A 734 34.49 26.25 -72.51
C ILE A 734 35.11 24.87 -72.32
N ASN A 735 36.18 24.72 -71.53
CA ASN A 735 36.83 23.41 -71.34
C ASN A 735 37.19 23.13 -69.88
N SER A 736 37.45 24.16 -69.07
CA SER A 736 37.75 23.96 -67.65
C SER A 736 37.12 25.07 -66.82
N LEU A 737 36.82 24.73 -65.57
CA LEU A 737 36.28 25.62 -64.58
C LEU A 737 37.23 25.68 -63.38
N THR A 738 37.61 26.88 -62.97
CA THR A 738 38.36 27.12 -61.73
C THR A 738 37.42 27.57 -60.62
N ILE A 739 37.56 26.97 -59.45
CA ILE A 739 36.84 27.28 -58.22
C ILE A 739 37.87 27.81 -57.22
N VAL A 740 37.66 29.02 -56.70
CA VAL A 740 38.52 29.63 -55.67
C VAL A 740 37.68 29.90 -54.44
N ALA A 741 38.05 29.34 -53.31
CA ALA A 741 37.41 29.58 -52.02
C ALA A 741 38.40 30.23 -51.03
N THR A 742 37.88 30.91 -50.02
CA THR A 742 38.69 31.46 -48.92
C THR A 742 39.28 30.38 -48.00
N GLN A 743 38.71 29.18 -48.02
CA GLN A 743 39.12 28.00 -47.26
C GLN A 743 39.52 26.84 -48.16
N LEU A 744 40.12 25.79 -47.57
CA LEU A 744 40.39 24.54 -48.28
C LEU A 744 39.06 23.89 -48.71
N ILE A 745 39.00 23.49 -49.98
CA ILE A 745 37.85 22.79 -50.55
C ILE A 745 38.05 21.31 -50.30
N ASP A 746 37.14 20.68 -49.54
CA ASP A 746 37.19 19.25 -49.23
C ASP A 746 36.62 18.42 -50.38
N LYS A 747 35.48 18.86 -50.93
CA LYS A 747 34.87 18.24 -52.11
C LYS A 747 34.00 19.21 -52.91
N VAL A 748 33.85 18.91 -54.20
CA VAL A 748 32.91 19.56 -55.12
C VAL A 748 32.05 18.50 -55.79
N GLU A 749 30.74 18.67 -55.74
CA GLU A 749 29.76 17.81 -56.41
C GLU A 749 29.10 18.59 -57.56
N VAL A 750 29.12 18.02 -58.77
CA VAL A 750 28.54 18.62 -59.98
C VAL A 750 27.22 17.94 -60.30
N PHE A 751 26.15 18.71 -60.44
CA PHE A 751 24.80 18.23 -60.75
C PHE A 751 24.31 18.81 -62.08
N ASP A 752 23.54 18.04 -62.84
CA ASP A 752 22.77 18.57 -63.97
C ASP A 752 21.47 19.26 -63.50
N VAL A 753 20.71 19.84 -64.45
CA VAL A 753 19.46 20.55 -64.13
C VAL A 753 18.33 19.65 -63.62
N GLN A 754 18.44 18.32 -63.76
CA GLN A 754 17.51 17.34 -63.21
C GLN A 754 17.92 16.88 -61.80
N GLY A 755 18.99 17.43 -61.23
CA GLY A 755 19.49 17.08 -59.90
C GLY A 755 20.30 15.78 -59.87
N ARG A 756 20.70 15.23 -61.02
CA ARG A 756 21.54 14.03 -61.07
C ARG A 756 23.00 14.41 -60.84
N LEU A 757 23.67 13.69 -59.96
CA LEU A 757 25.09 13.86 -59.69
C LEU A 757 25.92 13.34 -60.88
N ILE A 758 26.71 14.22 -61.48
CA ILE A 758 27.53 13.96 -62.67
C ILE A 758 28.97 13.63 -62.29
N GLN A 759 29.52 14.34 -61.31
CA GLN A 759 30.89 14.13 -60.83
C GLN A 759 31.03 14.55 -59.37
N ILE A 760 31.90 13.85 -58.64
CA ILE A 760 32.46 14.32 -57.37
C ILE A 760 33.96 14.50 -57.57
N HIS A 761 34.50 15.60 -57.06
CA HIS A 761 35.93 15.87 -57.00
C HIS A 761 36.32 16.14 -55.56
N PHE A 762 37.34 15.45 -55.06
CA PHE A 762 37.88 15.67 -53.72
C PHE A 762 39.23 16.38 -53.86
N ASP A 763 39.48 17.37 -53.01
CA ASP A 763 40.75 18.07 -52.94
C ASP A 763 40.99 18.53 -51.49
N SER A 764 42.09 19.22 -51.24
CA SER A 764 42.36 19.93 -49.99
C SER A 764 43.14 21.21 -50.27
N LEU A 765 42.74 21.89 -51.35
CA LEU A 765 43.34 23.13 -51.84
C LEU A 765 42.28 24.25 -51.85
N PRO A 766 42.69 25.51 -51.66
CA PRO A 766 41.77 26.66 -51.76
C PRO A 766 41.39 27.00 -53.22
N THR A 767 42.03 26.35 -54.20
CA THR A 767 41.75 26.50 -55.62
C THR A 767 41.73 25.14 -56.30
N VAL A 768 40.60 24.82 -56.93
CA VAL A 768 40.34 23.55 -57.62
C VAL A 768 40.03 23.82 -59.09
N GLN A 769 40.57 23.02 -60.00
CA GLN A 769 40.26 23.10 -61.42
C GLN A 769 39.55 21.81 -61.89
N LEU A 770 38.37 21.97 -62.46
CA LEU A 770 37.55 20.88 -63.00
C LEU A 770 37.60 20.88 -64.53
N ASP A 771 37.77 19.71 -65.13
CA ASP A 771 37.69 19.52 -66.58
C ASP A 771 36.23 19.32 -67.01
N PHE A 772 35.76 20.20 -67.89
CA PHE A 772 34.42 20.22 -68.48
C PHE A 772 34.46 19.91 -69.99
N SER A 773 35.58 19.47 -70.56
CA SER A 773 35.75 19.21 -72.00
C SER A 773 34.79 18.14 -72.53
N THR A 774 34.47 17.14 -71.72
CA THR A 774 33.58 16.02 -72.05
C THR A 774 32.11 16.25 -71.67
N TYR A 775 31.81 17.36 -71.00
CA TYR A 775 30.47 17.71 -70.54
C TYR A 775 29.62 18.24 -71.71
N LYS A 776 28.33 17.90 -71.71
CA LYS A 776 27.38 18.42 -72.71
C LYS A 776 27.10 19.90 -72.45
N VAL A 777 26.74 20.63 -73.52
CA VAL A 777 26.25 22.01 -73.43
C VAL A 777 25.02 22.06 -72.53
N GLY A 778 25.01 22.93 -71.51
CA GLY A 778 23.94 22.97 -70.53
C GLY A 778 24.26 23.74 -69.25
N THR A 779 23.27 23.82 -68.36
CA THR A 779 23.44 24.38 -67.02
C THR A 779 23.80 23.29 -66.02
N TYR A 780 24.73 23.58 -65.12
CA TYR A 780 25.15 22.71 -64.03
C TYR A 780 25.13 23.46 -62.70
N PHE A 781 24.94 22.71 -61.61
CA PHE A 781 25.02 23.22 -60.24
C PHE A 781 26.16 22.54 -59.51
N LEU A 782 26.99 23.33 -58.83
CA LEU A 782 28.13 22.87 -58.04
C LEU A 782 27.77 23.00 -56.57
N LYS A 783 27.86 21.93 -55.79
CA LYS A 783 27.93 22.03 -54.33
C LYS A 783 29.39 21.94 -53.91
N ILE A 784 29.90 23.00 -53.28
CA ILE A 784 31.30 23.14 -52.87
C ILE A 784 31.33 23.07 -51.35
N TYR A 785 32.08 22.13 -50.80
CA TYR A 785 32.18 21.86 -49.37
C TYR A 785 33.57 22.25 -48.87
N THR A 786 33.60 22.86 -47.69
CA THR A 786 34.80 23.23 -46.94
C THR A 786 34.58 22.88 -45.47
N ALA A 787 35.65 22.91 -44.66
CA ALA A 787 35.55 22.75 -43.22
C ALA A 787 34.60 23.76 -42.54
N GLU A 788 34.35 24.93 -43.16
CA GLU A 788 33.49 25.99 -42.61
C GLU A 788 32.04 25.95 -43.12
N GLY A 789 31.71 25.07 -44.07
CA GLY A 789 30.34 24.95 -44.60
C GLY A 789 30.26 24.57 -46.07
N MET A 790 29.10 24.78 -46.69
CA MET A 790 28.81 24.42 -48.08
C MET A 790 28.13 25.57 -48.83
N VAL A 791 28.46 25.74 -50.11
CA VAL A 791 27.84 26.73 -51.00
C VAL A 791 27.49 26.13 -52.36
N VAL A 792 26.37 26.58 -52.92
CA VAL A 792 25.91 26.18 -54.25
C VAL A 792 26.20 27.25 -55.30
N LYS A 793 26.80 26.88 -56.43
CA LYS A 793 27.05 27.79 -57.57
C LYS A 793 26.45 27.24 -58.85
N LYS A 794 25.76 28.10 -59.61
CA LYS A 794 25.26 27.79 -60.95
C LYS A 794 26.32 28.15 -62.00
N VAL A 795 26.62 27.22 -62.90
CA VAL A 795 27.52 27.42 -64.03
C VAL A 795 26.87 26.97 -65.35
N VAL A 796 27.29 27.58 -66.46
CA VAL A 796 26.79 27.28 -67.81
C VAL A 796 27.97 26.79 -68.64
N LYS A 797 27.83 25.63 -69.29
CA LYS A 797 28.78 25.06 -70.26
C LYS A 797 28.29 25.39 -71.67
N GLU A 798 29.14 26.05 -72.45
CA GLU A 798 28.92 26.37 -73.86
C GLU A 798 29.44 25.31 -74.82
#